data_AF-A0AAV0NVX2-F1
#
_entry.id   AF-A0AAV0NVX2-F1
#
_cell.length_a   1.000
_cell.length_b   1.000
_cell.length_c   1.000
_cell.angle_alpha   90.00
_cell.angle_beta   90.00
_cell.angle_gamma   90.00
#
_symmetry.space_group_name_H-M   'P 1'
#
loop_
_entity.id
_entity.type
_entity.pdbx_description
1 polymer ?
#
loop_
_entity_poly.entity_id
_entity_poly.type
_entity_poly.pdbx_seq_one_letter_code
_entity_poly.pdbx_strand_id
1 'polypeptide(L)'
;MWRNFARRVSSSKRVKFPSSSASQCQDSNFLDRIRPPVLPSCSDSLLQSAGFRRSCFSTIQNLNLTGPYSSIPAGYCTVPSLKRYGTAAAQVVSSTDESDLSGSDELQEMVKEFNKQQQQPQQKMELRQPQQPPQPRRPKKMVAGMGIGKYNLLKKRQVKMETEAWEEAAREYQELLVDMCEQKLAPNLPYVKTLFLGWFEPLRNAILADQEACKEKNSKASHGPYFNELPADMMAVITMHKMMALLMTTNGANGSVRVVQAACGIGEAIEHESMINKFLEKTKKRGKKASKPEIEPDSASVANTEEKSGEDSDKLRKKVTTLMKKQKLYQVRKMVKDHDDPTPWGQEAHVKVGCRLIQLLIETAYIQPPVDQLGDGPPDIRPAFVHTLKTVTHEAQKVSRRYGVIECDPLVRKGLEKSARHMVIPYMPMLVPPVDWSKYDKGAHFFLPSYVMRIHGSKQQRQVLKRTSREQLDPVYEALNTLGNTKWRINKKVLAVVDRIWASGGRIAGLVDREDIPLPEKLETEDEQEMRRWKWKVKNLKKENSERHSQRCDIELKLAVARKMKDEEGFYYPHNLDFRGRAYPMHPHLNHLGSDLCRGILEFAEGRPLGKSGLRWLKIHLANLYAGGVDKLSYDGRIAFTEKHLEDIFDSAEQPLEGKRWWLNAEDPFQCLAACVNLTEALRSSSPEMTLSYMPVHQDGSCNGLQHYAALGRDKLGAAAVNLVAGNKPADVYSGIATRVLEIMRIDAEKDPATNPNALHAKLLIDQVDRKLVKQTVMTSVYGVTYIGARDQIKKRLKERGAIDDGLLYPSACYAAKTTLTALEEMFEGARSIMAWLGECAKIIASENEPVQWITPLGLPVVQPYRQLGRHLIKTSLQMLALQRETDKIMVKRQRTAFPPNFVHSLDGSHMMMTAVACRKAGLNFAGVHDSYWTHASDVDELNRILREKFVELYEAPILENLLEAFQKSFPKLKFPPLPDRGDFDLKDVLISPYFFN
;
A
#
# COMPACT_ATOMS: atom_id res chain seq x y z
N MET A 1 -38.20 -27.59 20.75
CA MET A 1 -38.60 -29.00 21.00
C MET A 1 -37.46 -29.98 20.70
N TRP A 2 -36.21 -29.65 21.05
CA TRP A 2 -35.00 -30.45 20.75
C TRP A 2 -34.02 -30.41 21.96
N ARG A 3 -34.49 -30.89 23.14
CA ARG A 3 -33.68 -30.96 24.37
C ARG A 3 -33.77 -32.27 25.16
N ASN A 4 -34.56 -33.26 24.68
CA ASN A 4 -34.92 -34.46 25.46
C ASN A 4 -34.40 -35.80 24.92
N PHE A 5 -33.49 -35.84 23.93
CA PHE A 5 -33.04 -37.10 23.31
C PHE A 5 -31.60 -37.55 23.68
N ALA A 6 -30.96 -36.91 24.66
CA ALA A 6 -29.55 -37.17 25.01
C ALA A 6 -29.33 -37.69 26.45
N ARG A 7 -30.33 -38.35 27.08
CA ARG A 7 -30.20 -39.01 28.40
C ARG A 7 -30.98 -40.32 28.47
N ARG A 8 -30.30 -41.39 28.01
CA ARG A 8 -30.59 -42.85 28.00
C ARG A 8 -29.96 -43.30 26.67
N VAL A 9 -28.89 -44.10 26.61
CA VAL A 9 -28.64 -45.36 27.31
C VAL A 9 -27.16 -45.48 27.72
N SER A 10 -26.90 -45.84 28.98
CA SER A 10 -25.63 -46.45 29.39
C SER A 10 -25.86 -47.31 30.63
N SER A 11 -26.21 -48.60 30.42
CA SER A 11 -26.00 -49.70 31.37
C SER A 11 -26.58 -51.03 30.87
N SER A 12 -25.85 -52.13 31.11
CA SER A 12 -26.36 -53.48 31.43
C SER A 12 -26.57 -54.54 30.32
N LYS A 13 -25.63 -55.51 30.34
CA LYS A 13 -25.79 -56.99 30.27
C LYS A 13 -26.10 -57.74 28.95
N ARG A 14 -25.07 -58.49 28.52
CA ARG A 14 -25.02 -59.92 28.09
C ARG A 14 -26.34 -60.64 27.69
N VAL A 15 -26.36 -61.15 26.45
CA VAL A 15 -26.97 -62.46 26.05
C VAL A 15 -26.00 -63.16 25.07
N LYS A 16 -26.13 -64.48 24.84
CA LYS A 16 -25.06 -65.38 24.31
C LYS A 16 -25.58 -66.38 23.25
N PHE A 17 -24.76 -66.67 22.22
CA PHE A 17 -24.74 -67.85 21.31
C PHE A 17 -25.94 -68.08 20.35
N PRO A 18 -25.84 -68.99 19.33
CA PRO A 18 -24.72 -69.84 18.84
C PRO A 18 -24.29 -69.52 17.37
N SER A 19 -23.41 -70.20 16.62
CA SER A 19 -22.14 -70.97 16.77
C SER A 19 -21.98 -71.97 15.60
N SER A 20 -21.15 -71.66 14.58
CA SER A 20 -20.56 -72.60 13.58
C SER A 20 -19.69 -71.79 12.61
N SER A 21 -18.50 -72.17 12.14
CA SER A 21 -17.65 -73.35 12.40
C SER A 21 -16.17 -73.04 12.09
N ALA A 22 -15.27 -73.79 12.73
CA ALA A 22 -13.81 -73.88 12.52
C ALA A 22 -13.37 -73.95 11.03
N SER A 23 -12.16 -73.56 10.62
CA SER A 23 -10.80 -73.89 11.14
C SER A 23 -9.82 -72.70 10.99
N GLN A 24 -8.89 -72.40 11.93
CA GLN A 24 -7.58 -73.05 12.21
C GLN A 24 -6.67 -73.23 10.97
N CYS A 25 -5.35 -72.99 10.98
CA CYS A 25 -4.39 -72.29 11.87
C CYS A 25 -3.05 -72.24 11.06
N GLN A 26 -2.14 -71.26 11.17
CA GLN A 26 -1.01 -71.23 12.12
C GLN A 26 -0.10 -70.00 11.87
N ASP A 27 0.69 -69.65 12.88
CA ASP A 27 1.70 -68.58 12.87
C ASP A 27 2.92 -68.84 11.99
N SER A 28 3.63 -67.79 11.54
CA SER A 28 4.90 -67.38 12.18
C SER A 28 5.78 -66.42 11.34
N ASN A 29 6.17 -65.32 11.98
CA ASN A 29 7.51 -64.70 12.03
C ASN A 29 8.42 -64.45 10.80
N PHE A 30 9.02 -63.25 10.89
CA PHE A 30 10.41 -62.87 10.56
C PHE A 30 10.75 -62.09 9.27
N LEU A 31 11.89 -61.39 9.37
CA LEU A 31 12.31 -60.24 8.56
C LEU A 31 13.19 -60.63 7.35
N ASP A 32 13.08 -59.82 6.30
CA ASP A 32 14.14 -58.93 5.76
C ASP A 32 14.37 -59.01 4.23
N ARG A 33 14.56 -57.84 3.61
CA ARG A 33 15.11 -57.53 2.25
C ARG A 33 14.58 -58.27 1.00
N ILE A 34 14.32 -57.50 -0.07
CA ILE A 34 15.08 -57.55 -1.36
C ILE A 34 14.63 -56.41 -2.32
N ARG A 35 15.48 -56.08 -3.29
CA ARG A 35 15.39 -54.98 -4.29
C ARG A 35 14.46 -55.31 -5.49
N PRO A 36 14.00 -54.30 -6.27
CA PRO A 36 13.10 -54.51 -7.40
C PRO A 36 13.81 -55.09 -8.65
N PRO A 37 13.08 -55.80 -9.54
CA PRO A 37 13.60 -56.33 -10.79
C PRO A 37 13.59 -55.31 -11.94
N VAL A 38 14.42 -55.60 -12.95
CA VAL A 38 14.53 -54.92 -14.25
C VAL A 38 14.13 -55.93 -15.35
N LEU A 39 13.89 -55.44 -16.58
CA LEU A 39 13.77 -56.12 -17.90
C LEU A 39 12.35 -56.19 -18.49
N PRO A 40 12.18 -56.38 -19.82
CA PRO A 40 13.14 -56.21 -20.93
C PRO A 40 12.61 -55.35 -22.10
N SER A 41 13.50 -55.08 -23.05
CA SER A 41 13.24 -54.60 -24.41
C SER A 41 12.86 -55.73 -25.39
N CYS A 42 12.06 -55.43 -26.43
CA CYS A 42 12.03 -56.18 -27.70
C CYS A 42 11.91 -55.22 -28.89
N SER A 43 12.43 -55.64 -30.05
CA SER A 43 12.52 -54.88 -31.30
C SER A 43 11.69 -55.52 -32.43
N ASP A 44 11.67 -54.86 -33.59
CA ASP A 44 11.28 -55.38 -34.92
C ASP A 44 9.76 -55.55 -35.19
N SER A 45 9.21 -55.28 -36.39
CA SER A 45 9.74 -54.58 -37.58
C SER A 45 8.61 -54.20 -38.58
N LEU A 46 8.93 -53.32 -39.55
CA LEU A 46 8.34 -53.17 -40.91
C LEU A 46 6.84 -52.82 -41.11
N LEU A 47 6.57 -51.67 -41.77
CA LEU A 47 6.03 -51.68 -43.15
C LEU A 47 6.24 -50.35 -43.92
N GLN A 48 6.13 -50.46 -45.25
CA GLN A 48 6.24 -49.48 -46.37
C GLN A 48 5.16 -48.36 -46.37
N SER A 49 5.17 -47.27 -47.17
CA SER A 49 6.14 -46.58 -48.07
C SER A 49 5.52 -45.25 -48.59
N ALA A 50 6.25 -44.50 -49.45
CA ALA A 50 5.87 -43.25 -50.16
C ALA A 50 5.66 -41.99 -49.27
N GLY A 51 6.26 -40.81 -49.54
CA GLY A 51 7.25 -40.42 -50.53
C GLY A 51 6.73 -39.44 -51.59
N PHE A 52 7.10 -38.16 -51.50
CA PHE A 52 7.36 -37.30 -52.68
C PHE A 52 8.31 -36.13 -52.32
N ARG A 53 9.03 -35.64 -53.34
CA ARG A 53 10.20 -34.76 -53.23
C ARG A 53 9.86 -33.26 -53.40
N ARG A 54 10.72 -32.38 -52.87
CA ARG A 54 11.50 -31.45 -53.73
C ARG A 54 12.76 -30.91 -53.03
N SER A 55 13.91 -31.21 -53.64
CA SER A 55 15.21 -30.52 -53.51
C SER A 55 15.15 -29.16 -54.25
N CYS A 56 16.13 -28.24 -54.23
CA CYS A 56 17.61 -28.32 -54.16
C CYS A 56 18.16 -27.11 -53.34
N PHE A 57 19.34 -27.07 -52.69
CA PHE A 57 20.74 -27.16 -53.19
C PHE A 57 20.98 -26.27 -54.44
N SER A 58 21.90 -25.30 -54.51
CA SER A 58 23.37 -25.38 -54.40
C SER A 58 24.00 -23.94 -54.44
N THR A 59 25.30 -23.62 -54.31
CA THR A 59 26.47 -24.19 -53.58
C THR A 59 27.67 -23.22 -53.70
N ILE A 60 28.24 -22.73 -52.57
CA ILE A 60 29.64 -22.24 -52.35
C ILE A 60 30.19 -21.05 -53.19
N GLN A 61 30.73 -20.02 -52.51
CA GLN A 61 32.17 -19.65 -52.60
C GLN A 61 32.65 -18.79 -51.42
N ASN A 62 33.88 -19.07 -50.96
CA ASN A 62 34.55 -18.42 -49.83
C ASN A 62 35.33 -17.18 -50.28
N LEU A 63 35.48 -16.19 -49.39
CA LEU A 63 36.69 -15.36 -49.31
C LEU A 63 37.00 -15.06 -47.84
N ASN A 64 38.25 -15.31 -47.44
CA ASN A 64 38.76 -15.09 -46.08
C ASN A 64 39.00 -13.60 -45.81
N LEU A 65 39.01 -13.20 -44.53
CA LEU A 65 40.15 -12.53 -43.88
C LEU A 65 39.91 -12.29 -42.37
N THR A 66 40.79 -12.87 -41.55
CA THR A 66 41.30 -12.42 -40.21
C THR A 66 40.34 -11.90 -39.13
N GLY A 67 40.36 -12.53 -37.94
CA GLY A 67 39.62 -12.14 -36.72
C GLY A 67 40.33 -11.06 -35.85
N PRO A 68 40.29 -11.10 -34.50
CA PRO A 68 40.07 -12.27 -33.63
C PRO A 68 38.89 -12.17 -32.63
N TYR A 69 38.71 -13.27 -31.89
CA TYR A 69 37.70 -13.51 -30.85
C TYR A 69 37.95 -12.74 -29.54
N SER A 70 36.87 -12.49 -28.79
CA SER A 70 36.86 -12.76 -27.35
C SER A 70 35.51 -13.37 -26.93
N SER A 71 35.57 -14.53 -26.28
CA SER A 71 34.41 -15.34 -25.89
C SER A 71 33.86 -14.96 -24.51
N ILE A 72 32.54 -14.98 -24.35
CA ILE A 72 31.87 -14.84 -23.04
C ILE A 72 31.01 -16.09 -22.81
N PRO A 73 31.20 -16.84 -21.70
CA PRO A 73 30.53 -18.11 -21.47
C PRO A 73 29.06 -17.97 -21.08
N ALA A 74 28.27 -19.00 -21.37
CA ALA A 74 26.86 -19.07 -21.04
C ALA A 74 26.62 -19.10 -19.51
N GLY A 75 25.77 -18.20 -19.00
CA GLY A 75 25.48 -18.08 -17.57
C GLY A 75 24.02 -17.67 -17.27
N TYR A 76 23.20 -18.67 -16.92
CA TYR A 76 21.92 -18.59 -16.19
C TYR A 76 21.17 -17.23 -16.12
N CYS A 77 20.38 -16.92 -17.16
CA CYS A 77 19.42 -15.82 -17.11
C CYS A 77 18.17 -16.17 -16.26
N THR A 78 18.03 -15.54 -15.10
CA THR A 78 16.76 -15.47 -14.35
C THR A 78 16.04 -14.16 -14.67
N VAL A 79 14.84 -14.27 -15.26
CA VAL A 79 14.01 -13.11 -15.63
C VAL A 79 13.20 -12.65 -14.40
N PRO A 80 13.20 -11.34 -14.04
CA PRO A 80 12.35 -10.84 -12.96
C PRO A 80 10.89 -10.71 -13.43
N SER A 81 9.95 -11.10 -12.57
CA SER A 81 8.51 -10.96 -12.82
C SER A 81 8.05 -9.49 -12.76
N LEU A 82 7.11 -9.13 -13.64
CA LEU A 82 6.46 -7.82 -13.62
C LEU A 82 5.82 -7.54 -12.26
N LYS A 83 6.22 -6.43 -11.63
CA LYS A 83 5.41 -5.74 -10.62
C LYS A 83 4.83 -4.47 -11.25
N ARG A 84 3.52 -4.43 -11.47
CA ARG A 84 2.80 -3.14 -11.53
C ARG A 84 2.65 -2.62 -10.11
N TYR A 85 2.70 -1.30 -9.96
CA TYR A 85 2.37 -0.65 -8.70
C TYR A 85 0.88 -0.88 -8.41
N GLY A 86 0.62 -1.64 -7.35
CA GLY A 86 -0.69 -1.90 -6.78
C GLY A 86 -0.57 -1.84 -5.25
N THR A 87 -1.66 -1.43 -4.60
CA THR A 87 -1.73 -0.99 -3.20
C THR A 87 -1.08 -1.98 -2.21
N ALA A 88 0.12 -1.64 -1.73
CA ALA A 88 0.88 -2.45 -0.78
C ALA A 88 0.63 -1.96 0.66
N ALA A 89 -0.41 -2.51 1.29
CA ALA A 89 -0.82 -2.21 2.66
C ALA A 89 -0.71 -3.42 3.62
N ALA A 90 0.14 -4.40 3.29
CA ALA A 90 0.42 -5.56 4.13
C ALA A 90 1.92 -5.87 4.17
N GLN A 91 2.40 -6.31 5.34
CA GLN A 91 3.76 -6.80 5.67
C GLN A 91 4.87 -5.76 5.90
N VAL A 92 4.97 -5.29 7.16
CA VAL A 92 6.01 -4.42 7.76
C VAL A 92 6.05 -4.79 9.26
N VAL A 93 6.94 -5.66 9.81
CA VAL A 93 8.28 -5.38 10.42
C VAL A 93 8.71 -6.59 11.29
N SER A 94 10.01 -6.89 11.51
CA SER A 94 10.47 -7.71 12.67
C SER A 94 11.95 -7.50 13.14
N SER A 95 12.19 -7.58 14.46
CA SER A 95 13.47 -7.64 15.21
C SER A 95 14.19 -6.35 15.71
N THR A 96 14.50 -6.35 17.02
CA THR A 96 15.28 -5.43 17.90
C THR A 96 16.76 -5.91 18.02
N ASP A 97 17.74 -5.38 18.79
CA ASP A 97 17.85 -4.93 20.21
C ASP A 97 18.81 -3.71 20.47
N GLU A 98 19.27 -3.53 21.73
CA GLU A 98 19.65 -2.33 22.56
C GLU A 98 21.04 -1.65 22.32
N SER A 99 21.54 -0.56 22.97
CA SER A 99 21.30 0.03 24.33
C SER A 99 21.64 1.56 24.54
N ASP A 100 21.32 2.06 25.76
CA ASP A 100 21.89 3.18 26.59
C ASP A 100 21.63 4.71 26.38
N LEU A 101 21.89 5.48 27.48
CA LEU A 101 21.25 6.74 27.92
C LEU A 101 22.23 7.84 28.39
N SER A 102 21.84 9.13 28.27
CA SER A 102 22.04 10.19 29.30
C SER A 102 21.35 11.52 28.89
N GLY A 103 20.95 12.37 29.85
CA GLY A 103 20.45 13.74 29.62
C GLY A 103 19.12 14.09 30.32
N SER A 104 19.17 14.49 31.61
CA SER A 104 17.99 14.67 32.45
C SER A 104 17.65 16.10 32.91
N ASP A 105 18.57 17.05 32.80
CA ASP A 105 18.60 18.16 33.77
C ASP A 105 17.82 19.41 33.34
N GLU A 106 17.72 19.68 32.04
CA GLU A 106 17.00 20.83 31.46
C GLU A 106 15.46 20.78 31.71
N LEU A 107 14.92 19.62 32.07
CA LEU A 107 13.49 19.42 32.32
C LEU A 107 13.03 19.84 33.73
N GLN A 108 13.94 20.12 34.67
CA GLN A 108 13.55 20.49 36.04
C GLN A 108 13.20 21.97 36.21
N GLU A 109 13.81 22.88 35.45
CA GLU A 109 13.56 24.32 35.60
C GLU A 109 12.17 24.73 35.11
N MET A 110 11.74 24.27 33.92
CA MET A 110 10.38 24.51 33.40
C MET A 110 9.26 24.05 34.35
N VAL A 111 9.52 23.06 35.21
CA VAL A 111 8.53 22.55 36.18
C VAL A 111 8.41 23.44 37.43
N LYS A 112 9.45 24.22 37.78
CA LYS A 112 9.38 25.19 38.89
C LYS A 112 8.47 26.36 38.52
N GLU A 113 8.64 26.93 37.32
CA GLU A 113 7.81 28.01 36.78
C GLU A 113 6.32 27.63 36.75
N PHE A 114 6.01 26.40 36.31
CA PHE A 114 4.65 25.90 36.17
C PHE A 114 3.86 25.81 37.50
N ASN A 115 4.53 25.60 38.64
CA ASN A 115 3.85 25.45 39.93
C ASN A 115 3.54 26.80 40.60
N LYS A 116 4.27 27.88 40.27
CA LYS A 116 4.09 29.20 40.89
C LYS A 116 2.77 29.89 40.49
N GLN A 117 2.20 29.52 39.34
CA GLN A 117 0.99 30.13 38.78
C GLN A 117 -0.35 29.48 39.23
N GLN A 118 -0.35 28.46 40.10
CA GLN A 118 -1.56 27.68 40.42
C GLN A 118 -2.18 27.92 41.81
N GLN A 119 -1.62 28.80 42.66
CA GLN A 119 -2.16 29.07 44.00
C GLN A 119 -2.76 30.47 44.14
N GLN A 120 -4.02 30.61 43.72
CA GLN A 120 -5.12 31.40 44.32
C GLN A 120 -6.34 31.22 43.40
N PRO A 121 -7.51 30.79 43.93
CA PRO A 121 -8.42 31.79 44.51
C PRO A 121 -9.34 31.27 45.65
N GLN A 122 -10.25 32.17 46.08
CA GLN A 122 -11.49 31.97 46.85
C GLN A 122 -11.44 32.15 48.38
N GLN A 123 -11.72 33.40 48.81
CA GLN A 123 -12.59 33.65 49.97
C GLN A 123 -13.39 34.95 49.78
N LYS A 124 -14.68 34.86 50.12
CA LYS A 124 -15.71 35.89 50.39
C LYS A 124 -16.88 35.98 49.40
N MET A 125 -18.06 36.09 50.01
CA MET A 125 -19.39 36.17 49.40
C MET A 125 -20.13 37.35 50.07
N GLU A 126 -21.01 38.01 49.31
CA GLU A 126 -22.04 39.00 49.70
C GLU A 126 -21.63 40.36 50.32
N LEU A 127 -21.86 41.44 49.55
CA LEU A 127 -22.87 42.48 49.87
C LEU A 127 -23.24 43.31 48.61
N ARG A 128 -24.37 44.04 48.62
CA ARG A 128 -24.99 44.72 47.46
C ARG A 128 -24.34 46.08 47.09
N GLN A 129 -24.28 46.42 45.79
CA GLN A 129 -24.82 47.65 45.11
C GLN A 129 -24.25 47.83 43.67
N PRO A 130 -24.79 48.71 42.78
CA PRO A 130 -24.89 48.41 41.34
C PRO A 130 -23.95 49.18 40.38
N GLN A 131 -23.97 48.71 39.12
CA GLN A 131 -23.45 49.30 37.86
C GLN A 131 -21.93 49.38 37.63
N GLN A 132 -21.42 48.56 36.70
CA GLN A 132 -20.30 48.88 35.78
C GLN A 132 -20.34 47.94 34.54
N PRO A 133 -19.77 48.33 33.38
CA PRO A 133 -19.97 47.64 32.09
C PRO A 133 -19.16 46.34 31.94
N PRO A 134 -19.54 45.43 31.02
CA PRO A 134 -18.92 44.10 30.91
C PRO A 134 -17.51 44.16 30.33
N GLN A 135 -16.52 43.69 31.09
CA GLN A 135 -15.16 43.45 30.59
C GLN A 135 -15.08 42.27 29.60
N PRO A 136 -14.11 42.27 28.67
CA PRO A 136 -14.01 41.28 27.61
C PRO A 136 -13.73 39.87 28.16
N ARG A 137 -14.42 38.87 27.58
CA ARG A 137 -14.27 37.45 27.95
C ARG A 137 -12.85 36.96 27.65
N ARG A 138 -12.20 36.34 28.65
CA ARG A 138 -10.90 35.65 28.48
C ARG A 138 -10.93 34.67 27.29
N PRO A 139 -9.87 34.57 26.48
CA PRO A 139 -9.83 33.65 25.35
C PRO A 139 -10.01 32.20 25.81
N LYS A 140 -10.92 31.47 25.17
CA LYS A 140 -11.16 30.04 25.44
C LYS A 140 -9.91 29.25 25.04
N LYS A 141 -9.40 28.37 25.91
CA LYS A 141 -8.28 27.48 25.57
C LYS A 141 -8.67 26.57 24.40
N MET A 142 -7.97 26.73 23.28
CA MET A 142 -8.11 25.91 22.07
C MET A 142 -6.96 24.89 21.98
N VAL A 143 -7.23 23.75 21.36
CA VAL A 143 -6.26 22.68 21.07
C VAL A 143 -6.43 22.35 19.59
N ALA A 144 -5.41 22.62 18.77
CA ALA A 144 -5.42 22.41 17.32
C ALA A 144 -6.70 22.92 16.63
N GLY A 145 -6.97 24.23 16.74
CA GLY A 145 -8.16 24.88 16.16
C GLY A 145 -9.50 24.53 16.85
N MET A 146 -9.54 23.56 17.76
CA MET A 146 -10.78 23.08 18.40
C MET A 146 -10.91 23.52 19.85
N GLY A 147 -12.14 23.76 20.31
CA GLY A 147 -12.43 23.94 21.73
C GLY A 147 -12.14 22.65 22.52
N ILE A 148 -11.52 22.78 23.70
CA ILE A 148 -10.97 21.62 24.46
C ILE A 148 -11.98 20.51 24.75
N GLY A 149 -13.27 20.84 24.97
CA GLY A 149 -14.33 19.85 25.16
C GLY A 149 -14.60 19.00 23.91
N LYS A 150 -14.60 19.63 22.73
CA LYS A 150 -14.77 18.95 21.43
C LYS A 150 -13.58 18.07 21.08
N TYR A 151 -12.35 18.56 21.30
CA TYR A 151 -11.14 17.75 21.16
C TYR A 151 -11.21 16.50 22.05
N ASN A 152 -11.60 16.65 23.33
CA ASN A 152 -11.74 15.52 24.24
C ASN A 152 -12.85 14.53 23.83
N LEU A 153 -13.96 15.00 23.24
CA LEU A 153 -15.02 14.15 22.71
C LEU A 153 -14.55 13.35 21.49
N LEU A 154 -13.97 14.01 20.48
CA LEU A 154 -13.43 13.37 19.29
C LEU A 154 -12.28 12.41 19.64
N LYS A 155 -11.44 12.76 20.62
CA LYS A 155 -10.39 11.87 21.12
C LYS A 155 -10.94 10.62 21.79
N LYS A 156 -12.04 10.70 22.56
CA LYS A 156 -12.72 9.51 23.10
C LYS A 156 -13.26 8.62 21.96
N ARG A 157 -13.85 9.22 20.92
CA ARG A 157 -14.31 8.48 19.72
C ARG A 157 -13.16 7.82 18.96
N GLN A 158 -12.02 8.52 18.80
CA GLN A 158 -10.81 7.98 18.17
C GLN A 158 -10.23 6.80 18.96
N VAL A 159 -10.13 6.92 20.29
CA VAL A 159 -9.71 5.83 21.17
C VAL A 159 -10.62 4.62 20.96
N LYS A 160 -11.96 4.81 21.04
CA LYS A 160 -12.94 3.73 20.78
C LYS A 160 -12.71 3.08 19.41
N MET A 161 -12.50 3.88 18.37
CA MET A 161 -12.31 3.41 17.00
C MET A 161 -11.04 2.57 16.81
N GLU A 162 -9.93 2.94 17.47
CA GLU A 162 -8.68 2.17 17.42
C GLU A 162 -8.71 0.91 18.30
N THR A 163 -9.43 0.91 19.43
CA THR A 163 -9.38 -0.20 20.40
C THR A 163 -10.55 -1.18 20.32
N GLU A 164 -11.68 -0.80 19.73
CA GLU A 164 -12.89 -1.63 19.72
C GLU A 164 -13.29 -2.14 18.33
N ALA A 165 -12.52 -1.87 17.26
CA ALA A 165 -12.92 -2.27 15.90
C ALA A 165 -13.18 -3.79 15.73
N TRP A 166 -12.42 -4.64 16.42
CA TRP A 166 -12.64 -6.10 16.44
C TRP A 166 -13.61 -6.54 17.54
N GLU A 167 -13.65 -5.86 18.70
CA GLU A 167 -14.66 -6.12 19.73
C GLU A 167 -16.08 -5.81 19.23
N GLU A 168 -16.29 -4.68 18.55
CA GLU A 168 -17.56 -4.24 17.99
C GLU A 168 -18.03 -5.18 16.87
N ALA A 169 -17.12 -5.63 16.00
CA ALA A 169 -17.41 -6.68 15.04
C ALA A 169 -17.81 -8.01 15.73
N ALA A 170 -17.07 -8.46 16.74
CA ALA A 170 -17.39 -9.67 17.49
C ALA A 170 -18.74 -9.58 18.22
N ARG A 171 -19.03 -8.43 18.84
CA ARG A 171 -20.33 -8.15 19.47
C ARG A 171 -21.45 -8.13 18.44
N GLU A 172 -21.26 -7.49 17.28
CA GLU A 172 -22.25 -7.49 16.20
C GLU A 172 -22.58 -8.93 15.75
N TYR A 173 -21.59 -9.82 15.61
CA TYR A 173 -21.87 -11.23 15.29
C TYR A 173 -22.56 -11.98 16.45
N GLN A 174 -22.24 -11.70 17.71
CA GLN A 174 -22.89 -12.32 18.87
C GLN A 174 -24.34 -11.85 19.06
N GLU A 175 -24.59 -10.53 19.00
CA GLU A 175 -25.93 -9.92 19.07
C GLU A 175 -26.80 -10.40 17.90
N LEU A 176 -26.24 -10.44 16.69
CA LEU A 176 -26.95 -10.92 15.50
C LEU A 176 -27.23 -12.43 15.53
N LEU A 177 -26.39 -13.25 16.18
CA LEU A 177 -26.71 -14.65 16.47
C LEU A 177 -27.91 -14.77 17.43
N VAL A 178 -27.95 -13.95 18.48
CA VAL A 178 -29.08 -13.91 19.43
C VAL A 178 -30.36 -13.47 18.74
N ASP A 179 -30.34 -12.38 17.98
CA ASP A 179 -31.49 -11.91 17.19
C ASP A 179 -31.96 -12.95 16.16
N MET A 180 -31.04 -13.70 15.53
CA MET A 180 -31.40 -14.81 14.64
C MET A 180 -32.08 -15.96 15.38
N CYS A 181 -31.58 -16.32 16.58
CA CYS A 181 -32.17 -17.36 17.42
C CYS A 181 -33.55 -16.98 17.97
N GLU A 182 -33.77 -15.71 18.27
CA GLU A 182 -35.03 -15.21 18.85
C GLU A 182 -36.08 -14.86 17.77
N GLN A 183 -35.68 -14.23 16.66
CA GLN A 183 -36.60 -13.63 15.68
C GLN A 183 -36.72 -14.39 14.34
N LYS A 184 -35.97 -15.48 14.12
CA LYS A 184 -35.98 -16.29 12.88
C LYS A 184 -35.64 -15.53 11.57
N LEU A 185 -34.89 -14.42 11.66
CA LEU A 185 -34.64 -13.49 10.54
C LEU A 185 -33.59 -13.94 9.49
N ALA A 186 -33.27 -15.23 9.41
CA ALA A 186 -32.23 -15.79 8.54
C ALA A 186 -32.27 -15.35 7.04
N PRO A 187 -33.42 -15.12 6.38
CA PRO A 187 -33.46 -14.73 4.97
C PRO A 187 -32.94 -13.32 4.64
N ASN A 188 -32.92 -12.41 5.61
CA ASN A 188 -32.72 -10.97 5.35
C ASN A 188 -31.28 -10.48 5.51
N LEU A 189 -30.34 -11.37 5.82
CA LEU A 189 -28.93 -11.02 6.04
C LEU A 189 -28.08 -11.08 4.77
N PRO A 190 -27.08 -10.19 4.61
CA PRO A 190 -26.09 -10.31 3.55
C PRO A 190 -25.37 -11.67 3.65
N TYR A 191 -25.35 -12.43 2.55
CA TYR A 191 -24.95 -13.85 2.54
C TYR A 191 -23.63 -14.18 3.28
N VAL A 192 -22.61 -13.31 3.22
CA VAL A 192 -21.34 -13.55 3.96
C VAL A 192 -21.48 -13.32 5.46
N LYS A 193 -22.38 -12.44 5.92
CA LYS A 193 -22.73 -12.39 7.36
C LYS A 193 -23.36 -13.70 7.78
N THR A 194 -24.33 -14.23 7.02
CA THR A 194 -24.94 -15.55 7.30
C THR A 194 -23.90 -16.67 7.38
N LEU A 195 -22.92 -16.69 6.47
CA LEU A 195 -21.79 -17.62 6.52
C LEU A 195 -20.90 -17.39 7.75
N PHE A 196 -20.50 -16.15 8.04
CA PHE A 196 -19.65 -15.82 9.19
C PHE A 196 -20.32 -16.18 10.51
N LEU A 197 -21.63 -15.95 10.64
CA LEU A 197 -22.43 -16.35 11.81
C LEU A 197 -22.43 -17.88 11.96
N GLY A 198 -22.65 -18.61 10.86
CA GLY A 198 -22.60 -20.08 10.83
C GLY A 198 -21.21 -20.67 11.12
N TRP A 199 -20.13 -19.96 10.81
CA TRP A 199 -18.75 -20.40 11.08
C TRP A 199 -18.18 -19.91 12.40
N PHE A 200 -18.70 -18.81 12.95
CA PHE A 200 -18.14 -18.14 14.12
C PHE A 200 -18.12 -19.05 15.35
N GLU A 201 -19.27 -19.64 15.72
CA GLU A 201 -19.31 -20.51 16.90
C GLU A 201 -18.50 -21.80 16.73
N PRO A 202 -18.60 -22.55 15.61
CA PRO A 202 -17.74 -23.71 15.37
C PRO A 202 -16.25 -23.38 15.45
N LEU A 203 -15.82 -22.29 14.79
CA LEU A 203 -14.41 -21.87 14.79
C LEU A 203 -13.95 -21.39 16.17
N ARG A 204 -14.73 -20.55 16.86
CA ARG A 204 -14.45 -20.11 18.24
C ARG A 204 -14.30 -21.31 19.17
N ASN A 205 -15.23 -22.26 19.12
CA ASN A 205 -15.21 -23.44 19.98
C ASN A 205 -14.00 -24.34 19.68
N ALA A 206 -13.61 -24.48 18.41
CA ALA A 206 -12.41 -25.22 18.02
C ALA A 206 -11.11 -24.50 18.44
N ILE A 207 -11.06 -23.17 18.37
CA ILE A 207 -9.95 -22.36 18.89
C ILE A 207 -9.86 -22.47 20.41
N LEU A 208 -10.98 -22.41 21.14
CA LEU A 208 -11.01 -22.62 22.60
C LEU A 208 -10.47 -24.01 22.97
N ALA A 209 -10.90 -25.05 22.27
CA ALA A 209 -10.40 -26.41 22.50
C ALA A 209 -8.88 -26.51 22.25
N ASP A 210 -8.36 -25.88 21.20
CA ASP A 210 -6.92 -25.84 20.92
C ASP A 210 -6.15 -24.98 21.95
N GLN A 211 -6.75 -23.91 22.46
CA GLN A 211 -6.21 -23.10 23.55
C GLN A 211 -6.08 -23.89 24.86
N GLU A 212 -7.13 -24.62 25.28
CA GLU A 212 -7.05 -25.50 26.46
C GLU A 212 -6.02 -26.63 26.26
N ALA A 213 -6.00 -27.27 25.09
CA ALA A 213 -4.99 -28.28 24.75
C ALA A 213 -3.55 -27.72 24.72
N CYS A 214 -3.37 -26.42 24.50
CA CYS A 214 -2.08 -25.74 24.61
C CYS A 214 -1.67 -25.41 26.05
N LYS A 215 -2.57 -25.50 27.04
CA LYS A 215 -2.27 -25.29 28.47
C LYS A 215 -1.86 -26.57 29.19
N GLU A 216 -2.11 -27.75 28.61
CA GLU A 216 -1.68 -29.03 29.17
C GLU A 216 -0.16 -29.16 29.21
N LYS A 217 0.40 -29.58 30.35
CA LYS A 217 1.85 -29.59 30.62
C LYS A 217 2.70 -30.45 29.67
N ASN A 218 2.09 -31.30 28.85
CA ASN A 218 2.77 -32.16 27.86
C ASN A 218 2.62 -31.66 26.40
N SER A 219 1.94 -30.53 26.16
CA SER A 219 1.64 -30.04 24.82
C SER A 219 2.88 -29.46 24.13
N LYS A 220 3.51 -30.24 23.24
CA LYS A 220 4.62 -29.80 22.37
C LYS A 220 4.14 -29.01 21.14
N ALA A 221 2.95 -28.41 21.20
CA ALA A 221 2.35 -27.67 20.10
C ALA A 221 3.17 -26.41 19.76
N SER A 222 3.74 -26.35 18.56
CA SER A 222 4.71 -25.29 18.19
C SER A 222 4.12 -23.87 18.10
N HIS A 223 2.80 -23.74 18.14
CA HIS A 223 2.04 -22.49 18.21
C HIS A 223 1.56 -22.14 19.63
N GLY A 224 1.59 -23.09 20.57
CA GLY A 224 0.97 -22.98 21.90
C GLY A 224 1.39 -21.78 22.76
N PRO A 225 2.68 -21.35 22.79
CA PRO A 225 3.10 -20.19 23.57
C PRO A 225 2.39 -18.88 23.17
N TYR A 226 1.95 -18.79 21.92
CA TYR A 226 1.36 -17.60 21.31
C TYR A 226 -0.17 -17.65 21.25
N PHE A 227 -0.73 -18.87 21.24
CA PHE A 227 -2.15 -19.09 20.98
C PHE A 227 -3.07 -18.64 22.13
N ASN A 228 -2.55 -18.53 23.35
CA ASN A 228 -3.28 -18.16 24.56
C ASN A 228 -3.28 -16.64 24.86
N GLU A 229 -2.68 -15.81 24.02
CA GLU A 229 -2.52 -14.37 24.31
C GLU A 229 -3.76 -13.51 23.97
N LEU A 230 -4.71 -14.07 23.20
CA LEU A 230 -5.89 -13.39 22.70
C LEU A 230 -7.15 -14.26 22.89
N PRO A 231 -8.32 -13.72 23.27
CA PRO A 231 -9.56 -14.48 23.35
C PRO A 231 -9.96 -15.15 22.03
N ALA A 232 -10.48 -16.37 22.10
CA ALA A 232 -10.86 -17.15 20.93
C ALA A 232 -11.89 -16.46 20.02
N ASP A 233 -12.84 -15.68 20.57
CA ASP A 233 -13.79 -14.87 19.79
C ASP A 233 -13.06 -13.92 18.84
N MET A 234 -12.08 -13.15 19.35
CA MET A 234 -11.27 -12.22 18.55
C MET A 234 -10.43 -12.98 17.52
N MET A 235 -9.83 -14.11 17.90
CA MET A 235 -9.06 -14.95 16.98
C MET A 235 -9.92 -15.49 15.83
N ALA A 236 -11.15 -15.92 16.10
CA ALA A 236 -12.09 -16.39 15.09
C ALA A 236 -12.49 -15.26 14.12
N VAL A 237 -12.87 -14.08 14.65
CA VAL A 237 -13.19 -12.90 13.83
C VAL A 237 -11.99 -12.49 12.96
N ILE A 238 -10.81 -12.33 13.54
CA ILE A 238 -9.60 -11.94 12.79
C ILE A 238 -9.28 -12.96 11.69
N THR A 239 -9.35 -14.26 12.00
CA THR A 239 -9.07 -15.34 11.03
C THR A 239 -10.03 -15.29 9.85
N MET A 240 -11.34 -15.20 10.09
CA MET A 240 -12.35 -15.12 9.01
C MET A 240 -12.18 -13.85 8.16
N HIS A 241 -12.05 -12.67 8.80
CA HIS A 241 -11.92 -11.40 8.07
C HIS A 241 -10.61 -11.31 7.29
N LYS A 242 -9.49 -11.79 7.85
CA LYS A 242 -8.19 -11.80 7.15
C LYS A 242 -8.14 -12.82 6.02
N MET A 243 -8.73 -14.01 6.19
CA MET A 243 -8.85 -14.98 5.10
C MET A 243 -9.63 -14.37 3.92
N MET A 244 -10.79 -13.76 4.18
CA MET A 244 -11.57 -13.10 3.13
C MET A 244 -10.85 -11.89 2.52
N ALA A 245 -10.21 -11.04 3.33
CA ALA A 245 -9.41 -9.93 2.82
C ALA A 245 -8.33 -10.37 1.82
N LEU A 246 -7.69 -11.50 2.09
CA LEU A 246 -6.64 -12.03 1.23
C LEU A 246 -7.19 -12.66 -0.04
N LEU A 247 -8.29 -13.42 0.04
CA LEU A 247 -8.97 -13.98 -1.13
C LEU A 247 -9.45 -12.89 -2.11
N MET A 248 -9.82 -11.72 -1.59
CA MET A 248 -10.25 -10.55 -2.37
C MET A 248 -9.09 -9.75 -3.00
N THR A 249 -7.87 -9.89 -2.47
CA THR A 249 -6.71 -9.08 -2.88
C THR A 249 -5.62 -9.86 -3.61
N THR A 250 -5.66 -11.19 -3.63
CA THR A 250 -4.68 -11.98 -4.37
C THR A 250 -4.95 -12.04 -5.88
N ASN A 251 -3.94 -11.66 -6.67
CA ASN A 251 -3.84 -11.91 -8.12
C ASN A 251 -3.71 -13.41 -8.50
N GLY A 252 -4.15 -14.32 -7.63
CA GLY A 252 -4.23 -15.76 -7.87
C GLY A 252 -5.52 -16.12 -8.62
N ALA A 253 -5.54 -17.27 -9.29
CA ALA A 253 -6.72 -17.72 -10.03
C ALA A 253 -7.96 -17.82 -9.13
N ASN A 254 -9.05 -17.15 -9.55
CA ASN A 254 -10.42 -17.17 -9.04
C ASN A 254 -10.61 -17.74 -7.62
N GLY A 255 -10.54 -16.89 -6.59
CA GLY A 255 -10.86 -17.29 -5.21
C GLY A 255 -9.82 -18.21 -4.56
N SER A 256 -8.52 -17.98 -4.82
CA SER A 256 -7.46 -18.74 -4.14
C SER A 256 -6.28 -17.90 -3.68
N VAL A 257 -5.88 -18.09 -2.41
CA VAL A 257 -4.76 -17.42 -1.74
C VAL A 257 -3.63 -18.41 -1.49
N ARG A 258 -2.36 -17.99 -1.59
CA ARG A 258 -1.21 -18.84 -1.24
C ARG A 258 -1.16 -19.05 0.27
N VAL A 259 -0.98 -20.31 0.72
CA VAL A 259 -0.94 -20.65 2.16
C VAL A 259 0.10 -19.83 2.93
N VAL A 260 1.30 -19.59 2.35
CA VAL A 260 2.33 -18.74 2.99
C VAL A 260 1.81 -17.33 3.27
N GLN A 261 1.10 -16.73 2.31
CA GLN A 261 0.57 -15.37 2.43
C GLN A 261 -0.57 -15.30 3.45
N ALA A 262 -1.45 -16.32 3.45
CA ALA A 262 -2.53 -16.45 4.43
C ALA A 262 -1.99 -16.64 5.85
N ALA A 263 -1.03 -17.56 6.04
CA ALA A 263 -0.46 -17.87 7.34
C ALA A 263 0.28 -16.67 7.94
N CYS A 264 1.15 -16.00 7.18
CA CYS A 264 1.79 -14.76 7.64
C CYS A 264 0.75 -13.69 8.00
N GLY A 265 -0.17 -13.36 7.07
CA GLY A 265 -1.10 -12.25 7.24
C GLY A 265 -2.14 -12.43 8.35
N ILE A 266 -2.51 -13.68 8.68
CA ILE A 266 -3.33 -14.01 9.85
C ILE A 266 -2.47 -13.94 11.13
N GLY A 267 -1.30 -14.58 11.16
CA GLY A 267 -0.41 -14.57 12.33
C GLY A 267 0.03 -13.18 12.77
N GLU A 268 0.43 -12.32 11.82
CA GLU A 268 0.76 -10.91 12.04
C GLU A 268 -0.43 -10.14 12.66
N ALA A 269 -1.66 -10.42 12.20
CA ALA A 269 -2.86 -9.75 12.72
C ALA A 269 -3.23 -10.18 14.15
N ILE A 270 -3.02 -11.45 14.49
CA ILE A 270 -3.24 -11.98 15.85
C ILE A 270 -2.20 -11.41 16.82
N GLU A 271 -0.94 -11.28 16.42
CA GLU A 271 0.09 -10.62 17.24
C GLU A 271 -0.29 -9.16 17.53
N HIS A 272 -0.68 -8.40 16.50
CA HIS A 272 -1.07 -7.00 16.65
C HIS A 272 -2.21 -6.84 17.67
N GLU A 273 -3.24 -7.68 17.58
CA GLU A 273 -4.35 -7.64 18.53
C GLU A 273 -3.96 -8.16 19.92
N SER A 274 -3.09 -9.17 20.02
CA SER A 274 -2.49 -9.62 21.29
C SER A 274 -1.79 -8.47 22.01
N MET A 275 -0.98 -7.68 21.30
CA MET A 275 -0.31 -6.50 21.89
C MET A 275 -1.31 -5.46 22.41
N ILE A 276 -2.35 -5.16 21.63
CA ILE A 276 -3.43 -4.23 22.03
C ILE A 276 -4.18 -4.78 23.25
N ASN A 277 -4.60 -6.05 23.22
CA ASN A 277 -5.33 -6.70 24.30
C ASN A 277 -4.50 -6.81 25.59
N LYS A 278 -3.21 -7.14 25.51
CA LYS A 278 -2.27 -7.12 26.66
C LYS A 278 -2.20 -5.73 27.30
N PHE A 279 -2.17 -4.67 26.50
CA PHE A 279 -2.20 -3.28 26.98
C PHE A 279 -3.56 -2.92 27.62
N LEU A 280 -4.67 -3.35 27.02
CA LEU A 280 -6.03 -3.16 27.54
C LEU A 280 -6.29 -3.92 28.85
N GLU A 281 -5.81 -5.15 28.98
CA GLU A 281 -5.91 -5.93 30.22
C GLU A 281 -5.04 -5.35 31.34
N LYS A 282 -3.81 -4.90 31.03
CA LYS A 282 -2.95 -4.16 31.98
C LYS A 282 -3.60 -2.85 32.44
N THR A 283 -4.49 -2.22 31.65
CA THR A 283 -5.23 -1.00 32.04
C THR A 283 -6.57 -1.29 32.74
N LYS A 284 -7.37 -2.27 32.29
CA LYS A 284 -8.63 -2.71 32.95
C LYS A 284 -8.37 -3.25 34.37
N LYS A 285 -7.33 -4.07 34.58
CA LYS A 285 -6.95 -4.61 35.92
C LYS A 285 -6.48 -3.52 36.90
N ARG A 286 -5.94 -2.40 36.40
CA ARG A 286 -5.61 -1.22 37.22
C ARG A 286 -6.82 -0.39 37.63
N GLY A 287 -7.97 -0.53 36.94
CA GLY A 287 -9.24 0.08 37.34
C GLY A 287 -10.03 -0.73 38.39
N LYS A 288 -10.09 -2.07 38.25
CA LYS A 288 -10.93 -2.92 39.11
C LYS A 288 -10.36 -3.22 40.51
N LYS A 289 -9.04 -3.08 40.74
CA LYS A 289 -8.44 -3.28 42.08
C LYS A 289 -8.68 -2.13 43.07
N ALA A 290 -9.45 -1.10 42.69
CA ALA A 290 -9.80 0.04 43.54
C ALA A 290 -11.12 -0.13 44.31
N SER A 291 -11.79 -1.27 44.23
CA SER A 291 -13.16 -1.45 44.75
C SER A 291 -13.47 -2.89 45.23
N LYS A 292 -12.99 -3.27 46.41
CA LYS A 292 -13.62 -4.23 47.35
C LYS A 292 -12.88 -4.27 48.70
N PRO A 293 -13.58 -4.29 49.86
CA PRO A 293 -12.97 -4.40 51.20
C PRO A 293 -13.25 -5.77 51.90
N GLU A 294 -12.35 -6.19 52.79
CA GLU A 294 -12.46 -7.23 53.85
C GLU A 294 -11.06 -7.22 54.56
N ILE A 295 -10.87 -6.73 55.79
CA ILE A 295 -11.22 -7.24 57.15
C ILE A 295 -10.46 -8.55 57.47
N GLU A 296 -9.20 -8.52 57.95
CA GLU A 296 -8.68 -8.38 59.36
C GLU A 296 -8.49 -9.75 60.09
N PRO A 297 -7.64 -9.86 61.15
CA PRO A 297 -6.18 -10.04 61.07
C PRO A 297 -5.65 -11.35 61.70
N ASP A 298 -4.38 -11.74 61.48
CA ASP A 298 -3.40 -11.95 62.58
C ASP A 298 -1.98 -12.45 62.20
N SER A 299 -1.02 -12.10 63.09
CA SER A 299 0.30 -12.72 63.36
C SER A 299 1.47 -12.59 62.36
N ALA A 300 2.61 -12.12 62.88
CA ALA A 300 3.93 -12.05 62.23
C ALA A 300 4.67 -13.42 62.32
N SER A 301 5.79 -13.70 61.64
CA SER A 301 6.92 -12.87 61.21
C SER A 301 7.87 -13.62 60.23
N VAL A 302 9.01 -12.99 59.85
CA VAL A 302 10.21 -13.52 59.14
C VAL A 302 10.25 -13.37 57.60
N ALA A 303 11.03 -12.38 57.09
CA ALA A 303 12.02 -12.52 55.99
C ALA A 303 12.58 -11.15 55.49
N ASN A 304 13.48 -10.50 56.23
CA ASN A 304 13.97 -9.13 55.95
C ASN A 304 15.10 -9.03 54.89
N THR A 305 14.95 -9.69 53.73
CA THR A 305 15.93 -9.58 52.61
C THR A 305 15.31 -9.21 51.26
N GLU A 306 13.98 -9.25 51.12
CA GLU A 306 13.26 -8.73 49.95
C GLU A 306 12.86 -7.24 50.09
N GLU A 307 12.97 -6.68 51.30
CA GLU A 307 12.41 -5.36 51.62
C GLU A 307 13.05 -4.20 50.84
N LYS A 308 14.34 -4.26 50.49
CA LYS A 308 15.02 -3.13 49.79
C LYS A 308 14.62 -2.96 48.32
N SER A 309 14.29 -4.03 47.60
CA SER A 309 13.74 -3.92 46.23
C SER A 309 12.23 -3.63 46.26
N GLY A 310 11.53 -4.14 47.28
CA GLY A 310 10.14 -3.81 47.57
C GLY A 310 9.93 -2.33 47.88
N GLU A 311 10.75 -1.74 48.75
CA GLU A 311 10.59 -0.35 49.19
C GLU A 311 10.68 0.68 48.05
N ASP A 312 11.63 0.54 47.12
CA ASP A 312 11.76 1.49 46.02
C ASP A 312 10.66 1.30 44.97
N SER A 313 10.22 0.06 44.75
CA SER A 313 9.03 -0.25 43.95
C SER A 313 7.76 0.34 44.57
N ASP A 314 7.56 0.24 45.89
CA ASP A 314 6.40 0.80 46.59
C ASP A 314 6.49 2.32 46.80
N LYS A 315 7.69 2.90 46.93
CA LYS A 315 7.89 4.37 46.84
C LYS A 315 7.51 4.87 45.46
N LEU A 316 7.97 4.21 44.38
CA LEU A 316 7.59 4.52 43.00
C LEU A 316 6.08 4.39 42.79
N ARG A 317 5.46 3.30 43.29
CA ARG A 317 4.02 3.06 43.26
C ARG A 317 3.22 4.11 44.04
N LYS A 318 3.66 4.52 45.24
CA LYS A 318 3.03 5.61 46.03
C LYS A 318 3.15 6.96 45.30
N LYS A 319 4.28 7.24 44.67
CA LYS A 319 4.54 8.45 43.86
C LYS A 319 3.65 8.48 42.61
N VAL A 320 3.59 7.37 41.88
CA VAL A 320 2.68 7.15 40.74
C VAL A 320 1.21 7.28 41.16
N THR A 321 0.80 6.67 42.27
CA THR A 321 -0.58 6.73 42.79
C THR A 321 -0.98 8.17 43.14
N THR A 322 -0.06 8.95 43.74
CA THR A 322 -0.28 10.36 44.06
C THR A 322 -0.40 11.23 42.80
N LEU A 323 0.40 10.95 41.77
CA LEU A 323 0.32 11.62 40.46
C LEU A 323 -0.95 11.22 39.68
N MET A 324 -1.41 9.96 39.81
CA MET A 324 -2.68 9.48 39.25
C MET A 324 -3.88 10.17 39.90
N LYS A 325 -3.92 10.29 41.25
CA LYS A 325 -4.94 11.06 41.98
C LYS A 325 -5.01 12.53 41.52
N LYS A 326 -3.89 13.12 41.10
CA LYS A 326 -3.79 14.50 40.57
C LYS A 326 -3.93 14.58 39.04
N GLN A 327 -4.38 13.52 38.37
CA GLN A 327 -4.55 13.42 36.90
C GLN A 327 -3.29 13.76 36.06
N LYS A 328 -2.07 13.75 36.64
CA LYS A 328 -0.81 14.08 35.93
C LYS A 328 -0.25 12.89 35.16
N LEU A 329 -1.07 12.32 34.26
CA LEU A 329 -0.82 11.07 33.54
C LEU A 329 0.45 11.06 32.67
N TYR A 330 0.96 12.21 32.25
CA TYR A 330 2.22 12.32 31.47
C TYR A 330 3.45 11.96 32.33
N GLN A 331 3.52 12.44 33.57
CA GLN A 331 4.65 12.20 34.47
C GLN A 331 4.72 10.72 34.91
N VAL A 332 3.56 10.10 35.10
CA VAL A 332 3.43 8.65 35.35
C VAL A 332 3.91 7.81 34.16
N ARG A 333 3.64 8.25 32.92
CA ARG A 333 4.09 7.52 31.72
C ARG A 333 5.60 7.58 31.50
N LYS A 334 6.30 8.63 31.95
CA LYS A 334 7.77 8.67 31.89
C LYS A 334 8.37 7.59 32.79
N MET A 335 7.93 7.51 34.06
CA MET A 335 8.43 6.55 35.06
C MET A 335 8.14 5.06 34.78
N VAL A 336 7.18 4.74 33.90
CA VAL A 336 6.75 3.35 33.62
C VAL A 336 7.31 2.83 32.30
N LYS A 337 7.83 3.71 31.44
CA LYS A 337 8.37 3.32 30.12
C LYS A 337 9.74 2.64 30.21
N ASP A 338 10.42 2.81 31.34
CA ASP A 338 11.79 2.35 31.56
C ASP A 338 11.84 0.90 32.11
N HIS A 339 10.72 0.17 32.14
CA HIS A 339 10.59 -1.04 32.97
C HIS A 339 9.96 -2.29 32.31
N ASP A 340 9.40 -2.22 31.10
CA ASP A 340 8.66 -3.34 30.48
C ASP A 340 8.35 -3.05 28.97
N ASP A 341 9.09 -3.61 28.01
CA ASP A 341 8.77 -3.56 26.55
C ASP A 341 8.76 -5.01 25.98
N PRO A 342 7.60 -5.59 25.60
CA PRO A 342 7.50 -7.01 25.26
C PRO A 342 8.05 -7.32 23.86
N THR A 343 8.83 -8.40 23.75
CA THR A 343 9.46 -8.84 22.49
C THR A 343 8.42 -9.29 21.44
N PRO A 344 8.50 -8.81 20.19
CA PRO A 344 7.59 -9.21 19.12
C PRO A 344 7.84 -10.64 18.60
N TRP A 345 6.82 -11.24 18.00
CA TRP A 345 6.83 -12.59 17.43
C TRP A 345 7.73 -12.67 16.18
N GLY A 346 8.35 -13.85 15.98
CA GLY A 346 9.10 -14.15 14.75
C GLY A 346 8.20 -14.63 13.60
N GLN A 347 8.66 -14.47 12.36
CA GLN A 347 7.91 -14.91 11.16
C GLN A 347 7.52 -16.41 11.18
N GLU A 348 8.33 -17.25 11.83
CA GLU A 348 8.01 -18.65 12.07
C GLU A 348 6.81 -18.85 13.00
N ALA A 349 6.69 -18.03 14.06
CA ALA A 349 5.56 -18.03 14.97
C ALA A 349 4.28 -17.56 14.27
N HIS A 350 4.35 -16.45 13.52
CA HIS A 350 3.23 -15.97 12.69
C HIS A 350 2.69 -17.08 11.79
N VAL A 351 3.58 -17.75 11.07
CA VAL A 351 3.23 -18.80 10.12
C VAL A 351 2.69 -20.06 10.81
N LYS A 352 3.21 -20.44 11.98
CA LYS A 352 2.68 -21.57 12.77
C LYS A 352 1.28 -21.29 13.31
N VAL A 353 1.07 -20.14 13.96
CA VAL A 353 -0.24 -19.70 14.47
C VAL A 353 -1.24 -19.55 13.33
N GLY A 354 -0.86 -18.87 12.25
CA GLY A 354 -1.69 -18.67 11.07
C GLY A 354 -2.07 -19.98 10.38
N CYS A 355 -1.15 -20.91 10.17
CA CYS A 355 -1.48 -22.23 9.60
C CYS A 355 -2.46 -23.01 10.50
N ARG A 356 -2.31 -22.97 11.82
CA ARG A 356 -3.25 -23.65 12.72
C ARG A 356 -4.65 -23.04 12.64
N LEU A 357 -4.75 -21.71 12.66
CA LEU A 357 -6.04 -21.01 12.52
C LEU A 357 -6.71 -21.28 11.17
N ILE A 358 -5.94 -21.34 10.08
CA ILE A 358 -6.45 -21.72 8.75
C ILE A 358 -6.94 -23.17 8.74
N GLN A 359 -6.22 -24.08 9.40
CA GLN A 359 -6.64 -25.48 9.52
C GLN A 359 -7.95 -25.59 10.29
N LEU A 360 -8.06 -24.95 11.46
CA LEU A 360 -9.30 -24.94 12.25
C LEU A 360 -10.46 -24.32 11.45
N LEU A 361 -10.21 -23.29 10.64
CA LEU A 361 -11.21 -22.72 9.73
C LEU A 361 -11.65 -23.72 8.65
N ILE A 362 -10.74 -24.48 8.04
CA ILE A 362 -11.08 -25.52 7.05
C ILE A 362 -11.88 -26.66 7.70
N GLU A 363 -11.54 -27.03 8.93
CA GLU A 363 -12.19 -28.10 9.71
C GLU A 363 -13.58 -27.70 10.26
N THR A 364 -13.95 -26.42 10.25
CA THR A 364 -15.19 -25.91 10.87
C THR A 364 -16.11 -25.11 9.94
N ALA A 365 -15.59 -24.51 8.87
CA ALA A 365 -16.37 -23.70 7.95
C ALA A 365 -16.98 -24.55 6.82
N TYR A 366 -18.28 -24.80 6.89
CA TYR A 366 -19.05 -25.52 5.86
C TYR A 366 -20.11 -24.63 5.21
N ILE A 367 -20.56 -25.00 4.02
CA ILE A 367 -21.63 -24.33 3.29
C ILE A 367 -22.82 -25.28 3.19
N GLN A 368 -24.03 -24.78 3.45
CA GLN A 368 -25.27 -25.50 3.18
C GLN A 368 -25.69 -25.31 1.72
N PRO A 369 -26.33 -26.32 1.09
CA PRO A 369 -26.74 -26.25 -0.30
C PRO A 369 -27.75 -25.13 -0.58
N PRO A 370 -27.87 -24.67 -1.84
CA PRO A 370 -28.96 -23.78 -2.26
C PRO A 370 -30.33 -24.42 -2.03
N VAL A 371 -31.36 -23.60 -1.82
CA VAL A 371 -32.76 -24.01 -1.63
C VAL A 371 -33.31 -24.76 -2.87
N ASP A 372 -32.66 -24.61 -4.01
CA ASP A 372 -33.07 -25.11 -5.32
C ASP A 372 -32.74 -26.61 -5.55
N GLN A 373 -32.24 -27.34 -4.55
CA GLN A 373 -32.10 -28.80 -4.65
C GLN A 373 -33.47 -29.49 -4.60
N LEU A 374 -33.80 -30.23 -5.66
CA LEU A 374 -34.93 -31.15 -5.71
C LEU A 374 -34.86 -32.12 -4.51
N GLY A 375 -35.97 -32.23 -3.76
CA GLY A 375 -36.00 -32.71 -2.37
C GLY A 375 -35.75 -34.21 -2.11
N ASP A 376 -35.12 -34.93 -3.03
CA ASP A 376 -34.85 -36.39 -2.94
C ASP A 376 -33.34 -36.72 -2.76
N GLY A 377 -32.48 -35.71 -2.59
CA GLY A 377 -31.04 -35.88 -2.34
C GLY A 377 -30.61 -35.58 -0.90
N PRO A 378 -29.59 -36.27 -0.36
CA PRO A 378 -28.95 -35.84 0.89
C PRO A 378 -28.29 -34.46 0.70
N PRO A 379 -28.29 -33.58 1.72
CA PRO A 379 -27.81 -32.21 1.57
C PRO A 379 -26.31 -32.17 1.24
N ASP A 380 -25.96 -31.44 0.17
CA ASP A 380 -24.58 -31.24 -0.30
C ASP A 380 -23.81 -30.27 0.62
N ILE A 381 -23.46 -30.75 1.81
CA ILE A 381 -22.65 -30.03 2.80
C ILE A 381 -21.18 -30.19 2.41
N ARG A 382 -20.59 -29.09 1.92
CA ARG A 382 -19.20 -29.06 1.46
C ARG A 382 -18.38 -27.97 2.17
N PRO A 383 -17.08 -28.19 2.39
CA PRO A 383 -16.23 -27.24 3.11
C PRO A 383 -16.12 -25.92 2.35
N ALA A 384 -16.17 -24.80 3.09
CA ALA A 384 -16.09 -23.46 2.52
C ALA A 384 -14.71 -23.11 1.95
N PHE A 385 -13.68 -23.80 2.45
CA PHE A 385 -12.29 -23.63 2.06
C PHE A 385 -11.64 -25.00 1.89
N VAL A 386 -10.81 -25.14 0.86
CA VAL A 386 -10.04 -26.37 0.60
C VAL A 386 -8.58 -26.02 0.38
N HIS A 387 -7.67 -26.78 1.01
CA HIS A 387 -6.24 -26.70 0.75
C HIS A 387 -5.89 -27.59 -0.46
N THR A 388 -5.41 -26.99 -1.54
CA THR A 388 -4.98 -27.71 -2.76
C THR A 388 -3.55 -27.35 -3.16
N LEU A 389 -2.91 -28.19 -3.96
CA LEU A 389 -1.55 -27.99 -4.47
C LEU A 389 -1.58 -27.64 -5.96
N LYS A 390 -1.52 -26.34 -6.28
CA LYS A 390 -1.48 -25.86 -7.67
C LYS A 390 -0.08 -25.97 -8.26
N THR A 391 0.00 -26.52 -9.48
CA THR A 391 1.19 -26.51 -10.32
C THR A 391 1.14 -25.29 -11.22
N VAL A 392 2.17 -24.44 -11.19
CA VAL A 392 2.39 -23.44 -12.26
C VAL A 392 3.53 -23.90 -13.14
N THR A 393 3.22 -24.10 -14.41
CA THR A 393 4.16 -24.38 -15.49
C THR A 393 4.69 -23.05 -16.01
N HIS A 394 5.99 -22.80 -15.89
CA HIS A 394 6.60 -21.61 -16.49
C HIS A 394 6.99 -21.92 -17.93
N GLU A 395 6.13 -21.57 -18.90
CA GLU A 395 6.29 -21.92 -20.32
C GLU A 395 7.69 -21.56 -20.86
N ALA A 396 8.24 -20.41 -20.45
CA ALA A 396 9.56 -19.94 -20.85
C ALA A 396 10.77 -20.67 -20.21
N GLN A 397 10.57 -21.55 -19.22
CA GLN A 397 11.68 -22.23 -18.51
C GLN A 397 11.51 -23.75 -18.39
N LYS A 398 10.39 -24.34 -18.81
CA LYS A 398 10.02 -25.77 -18.60
C LYS A 398 10.05 -26.26 -17.13
N VAL A 399 10.31 -25.39 -16.16
CA VAL A 399 10.25 -25.71 -14.72
C VAL A 399 8.80 -25.57 -14.23
N SER A 400 8.24 -26.66 -13.74
CA SER A 400 7.00 -26.64 -12.96
C SER A 400 7.31 -26.41 -11.49
N ARG A 401 6.47 -25.62 -10.80
CA ARG A 401 6.53 -25.48 -9.34
C ARG A 401 5.15 -25.69 -8.73
N ARG A 402 5.07 -26.60 -7.76
CA ARG A 402 3.88 -26.79 -6.92
C ARG A 402 3.91 -25.83 -5.73
N TYR A 403 2.76 -25.29 -5.38
CA TYR A 403 2.57 -24.47 -4.18
C TYR A 403 1.18 -24.71 -3.61
N GLY A 404 1.07 -24.74 -2.28
CA GLY A 404 -0.22 -24.85 -1.62
C GLY A 404 -1.00 -23.54 -1.68
N VAL A 405 -2.28 -23.65 -2.00
CA VAL A 405 -3.27 -22.59 -1.94
C VAL A 405 -4.44 -23.00 -1.05
N ILE A 406 -5.08 -22.02 -0.42
CA ILE A 406 -6.44 -22.18 0.09
C ILE A 406 -7.37 -21.64 -1.00
N GLU A 407 -8.30 -22.47 -1.45
CA GLU A 407 -9.35 -22.11 -2.40
C GLU A 407 -10.65 -21.95 -1.63
N CYS A 408 -11.39 -20.86 -1.88
CA CYS A 408 -12.74 -20.70 -1.36
C CYS A 408 -13.78 -21.23 -2.35
N ASP A 409 -14.92 -21.65 -1.81
CA ASP A 409 -16.04 -22.10 -2.62
C ASP A 409 -16.57 -21.03 -3.60
N PRO A 410 -17.08 -21.41 -4.79
CA PRO A 410 -17.74 -20.46 -5.70
C PRO A 410 -18.90 -19.67 -5.09
N LEU A 411 -19.66 -20.23 -4.15
CA LEU A 411 -20.75 -19.52 -3.45
C LEU A 411 -20.21 -18.47 -2.49
N VAL A 412 -19.16 -18.80 -1.73
CA VAL A 412 -18.43 -17.85 -0.86
C VAL A 412 -17.90 -16.69 -1.71
N ARG A 413 -17.28 -17.00 -2.85
CA ARG A 413 -16.77 -15.99 -3.81
C ARG A 413 -17.88 -15.05 -4.30
N LYS A 414 -19.06 -15.57 -4.67
CA LYS A 414 -20.23 -14.78 -5.09
C LYS A 414 -20.80 -13.94 -3.93
N GLY A 415 -20.71 -14.44 -2.70
CA GLY A 415 -21.06 -13.71 -1.49
C GLY A 415 -20.19 -12.50 -1.21
N LEU A 416 -18.88 -12.65 -1.42
CA LEU A 416 -17.89 -11.64 -1.08
C LEU A 416 -18.07 -10.33 -1.85
N GLU A 417 -18.49 -10.39 -3.13
CA GLU A 417 -18.79 -9.20 -3.93
C GLU A 417 -19.81 -8.28 -3.26
N LYS A 418 -20.87 -8.89 -2.69
CA LYS A 418 -21.97 -8.18 -2.02
C LYS A 418 -21.63 -7.72 -0.59
N SER A 419 -20.45 -8.09 -0.09
CA SER A 419 -20.14 -8.07 1.34
C SER A 419 -18.84 -7.36 1.71
N ALA A 420 -18.04 -6.90 0.73
CA ALA A 420 -16.80 -6.14 0.96
C ALA A 420 -16.98 -4.96 1.92
N ARG A 421 -18.13 -4.28 1.87
CA ARG A 421 -18.52 -3.17 2.76
C ARG A 421 -18.60 -3.51 4.25
N HIS A 422 -18.64 -4.80 4.63
CA HIS A 422 -18.71 -5.27 6.02
C HIS A 422 -17.34 -5.70 6.57
N MET A 423 -16.25 -5.53 5.81
CA MET A 423 -14.91 -5.84 6.29
C MET A 423 -14.44 -4.79 7.33
N VAL A 424 -13.88 -5.27 8.44
CA VAL A 424 -13.25 -4.39 9.44
C VAL A 424 -12.01 -3.73 8.84
N ILE A 425 -11.95 -2.39 8.95
CA ILE A 425 -10.82 -1.55 8.52
C ILE A 425 -10.18 -0.95 9.79
N PRO A 426 -9.05 -1.49 10.30
CA PRO A 426 -8.47 -1.01 11.56
C PRO A 426 -7.93 0.42 11.47
N TYR A 427 -7.18 0.74 10.41
CA TYR A 427 -6.55 2.05 10.21
C TYR A 427 -7.55 3.04 9.58
N MET A 428 -8.61 3.43 10.29
CA MET A 428 -9.51 4.51 9.85
C MET A 428 -8.82 5.89 9.88
N PRO A 429 -9.26 6.88 9.07
CA PRO A 429 -8.74 8.25 9.16
C PRO A 429 -9.04 8.84 10.55
N MET A 430 -8.08 9.58 11.12
CA MET A 430 -8.17 10.00 12.53
C MET A 430 -9.14 11.17 12.71
N LEU A 431 -9.99 11.12 13.74
CA LEU A 431 -10.93 12.21 14.10
C LEU A 431 -10.27 13.39 14.83
N VAL A 432 -9.01 13.25 15.21
CA VAL A 432 -8.19 14.26 15.87
C VAL A 432 -6.80 14.28 15.23
N PRO A 433 -6.04 15.38 15.36
CA PRO A 433 -4.65 15.45 14.93
C PRO A 433 -3.84 14.21 15.35
N PRO A 434 -3.00 13.66 14.46
CA PRO A 434 -2.15 12.52 14.78
C PRO A 434 -1.18 12.81 15.94
N VAL A 435 -0.63 11.76 16.53
CA VAL A 435 0.49 11.87 17.46
C VAL A 435 1.75 12.28 16.68
N ASP A 436 2.43 13.33 17.12
CA ASP A 436 3.70 13.75 16.51
C ASP A 436 4.75 12.62 16.59
N TRP A 437 5.44 12.39 15.47
CA TRP A 437 6.60 11.51 15.39
C TRP A 437 7.71 11.99 16.33
N SER A 438 8.26 11.05 17.10
CA SER A 438 9.30 11.29 18.11
C SER A 438 10.34 10.17 18.19
N LYS A 439 10.04 8.98 17.65
CA LYS A 439 10.98 7.89 17.32
C LYS A 439 10.48 7.17 16.06
N TYR A 440 11.33 6.34 15.45
CA TYR A 440 10.99 5.51 14.28
C TYR A 440 9.73 4.62 14.47
N ASP A 441 9.35 4.32 15.73
CA ASP A 441 8.19 3.50 16.14
C ASP A 441 7.14 4.24 16.98
N LYS A 442 7.25 5.57 17.13
CA LYS A 442 6.40 6.38 18.03
C LYS A 442 5.95 7.67 17.35
N GLY A 443 4.70 7.65 16.86
CA GLY A 443 3.98 8.73 16.20
C GLY A 443 2.73 8.19 15.50
N ALA A 444 2.05 9.03 14.72
CA ALA A 444 0.82 8.73 14.01
C ALA A 444 -0.39 8.34 14.90
N HIS A 445 -0.68 7.05 15.09
CA HIS A 445 -1.88 6.59 15.79
C HIS A 445 -1.68 6.55 17.32
N PHE A 446 -2.75 6.38 18.09
CA PHE A 446 -2.63 6.27 19.56
C PHE A 446 -2.20 4.88 20.02
N PHE A 447 -2.71 3.83 19.38
CA PHE A 447 -2.47 2.42 19.74
C PHE A 447 -2.10 1.54 18.55
N LEU A 448 -2.51 1.89 17.33
CA LEU A 448 -2.17 1.09 16.15
C LEU A 448 -0.66 1.20 15.82
N PRO A 449 0.04 0.06 15.59
CA PRO A 449 1.47 0.05 15.28
C PRO A 449 1.82 1.00 14.13
N SER A 450 2.71 1.94 14.42
CA SER A 450 3.04 3.04 13.51
C SER A 450 4.55 3.18 13.38
N TYR A 451 5.05 2.98 12.15
CA TYR A 451 6.47 3.08 11.83
C TYR A 451 6.72 4.17 10.79
N VAL A 452 7.78 4.96 11.00
CA VAL A 452 8.21 6.05 10.10
C VAL A 452 8.52 5.54 8.69
N MET A 453 9.03 4.31 8.55
CA MET A 453 9.41 3.73 7.26
C MET A 453 8.71 2.38 7.00
N ARG A 454 8.20 2.19 5.79
CA ARG A 454 7.61 0.94 5.26
C ARG A 454 8.70 -0.10 4.95
N ILE A 455 9.22 -0.72 6.01
CA ILE A 455 10.30 -1.72 5.94
C ILE A 455 9.74 -3.11 5.63
N HIS A 456 9.97 -3.59 4.41
CA HIS A 456 9.48 -4.88 3.91
C HIS A 456 10.44 -6.02 4.30
N GLY A 457 10.46 -6.36 5.60
CA GLY A 457 11.29 -7.46 6.14
C GLY A 457 12.77 -7.13 6.38
N SER A 458 13.33 -6.14 5.69
CA SER A 458 14.76 -5.81 5.80
C SER A 458 15.19 -5.46 7.22
N LYS A 459 16.17 -6.20 7.76
CA LYS A 459 16.69 -5.96 9.12
C LYS A 459 17.56 -4.71 9.18
N GLN A 460 18.41 -4.53 8.17
CA GLN A 460 19.40 -3.45 8.13
C GLN A 460 18.73 -2.07 8.08
N GLN A 461 17.70 -1.88 7.25
CA GLN A 461 16.91 -0.64 7.22
C GLN A 461 16.35 -0.28 8.61
N ARG A 462 15.90 -1.28 9.37
CA ARG A 462 15.36 -1.09 10.72
C ARG A 462 16.44 -0.73 11.73
N GLN A 463 17.57 -1.42 11.70
CA GLN A 463 18.69 -1.17 12.61
C GLN A 463 19.31 0.21 12.37
N VAL A 464 19.48 0.61 11.11
CA VAL A 464 20.01 1.93 10.75
C VAL A 464 19.07 3.04 11.24
N LEU A 465 17.76 2.93 11.01
CA LEU A 465 16.79 3.89 11.56
C LEU A 465 16.72 3.93 13.10
N LYS A 466 16.89 2.79 13.77
CA LYS A 466 16.94 2.72 15.24
C LYS A 466 18.18 3.40 15.83
N ARG A 467 19.32 3.30 15.14
CA ARG A 467 20.63 3.85 15.56
C ARG A 467 20.84 5.30 15.16
N THR A 468 20.06 5.80 14.20
CA THR A 468 20.11 7.20 13.79
C THR A 468 19.59 8.09 14.91
N SER A 469 20.32 9.16 15.21
CA SER A 469 19.95 10.07 16.29
C SER A 469 18.61 10.76 15.99
N ARG A 470 17.96 11.27 17.03
CA ARG A 470 16.68 11.95 16.85
C ARG A 470 16.88 13.27 16.09
N GLU A 471 17.94 13.98 16.39
CA GLU A 471 18.27 15.30 15.85
C GLU A 471 18.47 15.23 14.32
N GLN A 472 19.07 14.13 13.84
CA GLN A 472 19.21 13.84 12.42
C GLN A 472 17.86 13.52 11.73
N LEU A 473 16.86 13.01 12.46
CA LEU A 473 15.53 12.67 11.93
C LEU A 473 14.45 13.72 12.22
N ASP A 474 14.69 14.70 13.10
CA ASP A 474 13.71 15.72 13.46
C ASP A 474 13.18 16.51 12.23
N PRO A 475 13.96 16.86 11.18
CA PRO A 475 13.42 17.46 9.95
C PRO A 475 12.41 16.57 9.23
N VAL A 476 12.67 15.26 9.22
CA VAL A 476 11.78 14.23 8.63
C VAL A 476 10.51 14.09 9.47
N TYR A 477 10.63 14.13 10.81
CA TYR A 477 9.50 14.10 11.72
C TYR A 477 8.65 15.37 11.59
N GLU A 478 9.27 16.57 11.51
CA GLU A 478 8.56 17.84 11.28
C GLU A 478 7.74 17.79 9.98
N ALA A 479 8.30 17.25 8.90
CA ALA A 479 7.60 17.10 7.63
C ALA A 479 6.46 16.08 7.68
N LEU A 480 6.66 14.90 8.27
CA LEU A 480 5.60 13.90 8.44
C LEU A 480 4.46 14.39 9.36
N ASN A 481 4.80 15.12 10.42
CA ASN A 481 3.83 15.75 11.31
C ASN A 481 3.06 16.85 10.58
N THR A 482 3.73 17.62 9.73
CA THR A 482 3.10 18.64 8.89
C THR A 482 2.08 18.02 7.92
N LEU A 483 2.47 17.01 7.14
CA LEU A 483 1.57 16.27 6.25
C LEU A 483 0.43 15.57 7.00
N GLY A 484 0.71 15.05 8.20
CA GLY A 484 -0.27 14.40 9.07
C GLY A 484 -1.34 15.34 9.65
N ASN A 485 -1.00 16.60 9.85
CA ASN A 485 -1.88 17.60 10.45
C ASN A 485 -2.79 18.32 9.44
N THR A 486 -2.62 18.09 8.12
CA THR A 486 -3.55 18.60 7.11
C THR A 486 -4.94 17.95 7.28
N LYS A 487 -5.96 18.79 7.48
CA LYS A 487 -7.32 18.37 7.80
C LYS A 487 -8.20 18.26 6.55
N TRP A 488 -8.83 17.12 6.37
CA TRP A 488 -9.65 16.76 5.21
C TRP A 488 -11.11 16.58 5.57
N ARG A 489 -12.01 16.72 4.60
CA ARG A 489 -13.41 16.30 4.70
C ARG A 489 -13.88 15.66 3.39
N ILE A 490 -15.08 15.10 3.41
CA ILE A 490 -15.73 14.53 2.22
C ILE A 490 -16.50 15.62 1.47
N ASN A 491 -16.23 15.77 0.16
CA ASN A 491 -17.08 16.55 -0.72
C ASN A 491 -18.41 15.81 -0.92
N LYS A 492 -19.45 16.27 -0.23
CA LYS A 492 -20.76 15.60 -0.22
C LYS A 492 -21.47 15.63 -1.58
N LYS A 493 -21.22 16.66 -2.41
CA LYS A 493 -21.83 16.82 -3.73
C LYS A 493 -21.28 15.78 -4.72
N VAL A 494 -19.96 15.66 -4.81
CA VAL A 494 -19.33 14.64 -5.67
C VAL A 494 -19.62 13.23 -5.17
N LEU A 495 -19.59 12.99 -3.84
CA LEU A 495 -19.98 11.68 -3.29
C LEU A 495 -21.42 11.29 -3.66
N ALA A 496 -22.37 12.23 -3.64
CA ALA A 496 -23.75 11.95 -4.04
C ALA A 496 -23.86 11.55 -5.53
N VAL A 497 -23.11 12.21 -6.41
CA VAL A 497 -23.05 11.84 -7.85
C VAL A 497 -22.43 10.45 -8.03
N VAL A 498 -21.32 10.16 -7.32
CA VAL A 498 -20.69 8.84 -7.34
C VAL A 498 -21.63 7.75 -6.84
N ASP A 499 -22.33 7.97 -5.71
CA ASP A 499 -23.29 7.01 -5.15
C ASP A 499 -24.45 6.76 -6.13
N ARG A 500 -24.93 7.78 -6.87
CA ARG A 500 -25.93 7.62 -7.94
C ARG A 500 -25.40 6.77 -9.10
N ILE A 501 -24.22 7.11 -9.65
CA ILE A 501 -23.59 6.33 -10.75
C ILE A 501 -23.39 4.87 -10.32
N TRP A 502 -22.89 4.65 -9.10
CA TRP A 502 -22.63 3.33 -8.57
C TRP A 502 -23.93 2.54 -8.35
N ALA A 503 -24.99 3.17 -7.84
CA ALA A 503 -26.31 2.56 -7.75
C ALA A 503 -26.85 2.13 -9.13
N SER A 504 -26.64 2.93 -10.18
CA SER A 504 -27.06 2.67 -11.57
C SER A 504 -26.17 1.68 -12.37
N GLY A 505 -25.23 0.98 -11.72
CA GLY A 505 -24.42 -0.07 -12.36
C GLY A 505 -22.98 0.30 -12.71
N GLY A 506 -22.51 1.50 -12.35
CA GLY A 506 -21.13 1.94 -12.64
C GLY A 506 -20.93 2.35 -14.11
N ARG A 507 -19.80 1.94 -14.72
CA ARG A 507 -19.38 2.18 -16.12
C ARG A 507 -19.06 3.64 -16.52
N ILE A 508 -19.54 4.64 -15.78
CA ILE A 508 -19.32 6.07 -16.06
C ILE A 508 -18.08 6.58 -15.29
N ALA A 509 -17.37 7.57 -15.86
CA ALA A 509 -16.23 8.25 -15.21
C ALA A 509 -15.13 7.28 -14.70
N GLY A 510 -14.84 6.23 -15.46
CA GLY A 510 -13.82 5.22 -15.11
C GLY A 510 -14.22 4.26 -13.98
N LEU A 511 -15.44 4.34 -13.44
CA LEU A 511 -15.96 3.32 -12.54
C LEU A 511 -16.22 2.02 -13.32
N VAL A 512 -15.81 0.90 -12.73
CA VAL A 512 -15.99 -0.44 -13.32
C VAL A 512 -17.48 -0.79 -13.48
N ASP A 513 -17.78 -1.71 -14.39
CA ASP A 513 -19.08 -2.34 -14.51
C ASP A 513 -19.40 -3.18 -13.26
N ARG A 514 -20.61 -3.03 -12.72
CA ARG A 514 -21.07 -3.81 -11.58
C ARG A 514 -21.36 -5.27 -11.92
N GLU A 515 -21.62 -5.59 -13.19
CA GLU A 515 -21.89 -6.95 -13.64
C GLU A 515 -20.67 -7.63 -14.29
N ASP A 516 -20.72 -8.96 -14.35
CA ASP A 516 -19.75 -9.81 -15.05
C ASP A 516 -20.08 -9.90 -16.54
N ILE A 517 -19.05 -10.00 -17.40
CA ILE A 517 -19.26 -10.29 -18.82
C ILE A 517 -19.76 -11.74 -18.93
N PRO A 518 -20.85 -12.02 -19.68
CA PRO A 518 -21.29 -13.38 -19.92
C PRO A 518 -20.20 -14.20 -20.63
N LEU A 519 -19.99 -15.42 -20.15
CA LEU A 519 -19.08 -16.35 -20.82
C LEU A 519 -19.78 -16.93 -22.06
N PRO A 520 -19.07 -17.10 -23.19
CA PRO A 520 -19.66 -17.73 -24.37
C PRO A 520 -20.02 -19.18 -24.07
N GLU A 521 -21.16 -19.62 -24.60
CA GLU A 521 -21.59 -21.01 -24.56
C GLU A 521 -20.53 -21.93 -25.16
N LYS A 522 -20.48 -23.18 -24.67
CA LYS A 522 -19.50 -24.16 -25.12
C LYS A 522 -19.82 -24.55 -26.56
N LEU A 523 -18.86 -24.37 -27.46
CA LEU A 523 -18.98 -24.86 -28.83
C LEU A 523 -19.06 -26.39 -28.84
N GLU A 524 -20.06 -26.92 -29.54
CA GLU A 524 -20.17 -28.34 -29.88
C GLU A 524 -19.53 -28.56 -31.26
N THR A 525 -18.20 -28.46 -31.29
CA THR A 525 -17.37 -28.65 -32.49
C THR A 525 -16.23 -29.62 -32.18
N GLU A 526 -15.91 -30.48 -33.13
CA GLU A 526 -14.76 -31.40 -33.05
C GLU A 526 -13.44 -30.73 -33.49
N ASP A 527 -13.49 -29.53 -34.10
CA ASP A 527 -12.28 -28.81 -34.49
C ASP A 527 -11.47 -28.35 -33.26
N GLU A 528 -10.27 -28.92 -33.11
CA GLU A 528 -9.31 -28.55 -32.08
C GLU A 528 -8.92 -27.07 -32.13
N GLN A 529 -8.90 -26.44 -33.32
CA GLN A 529 -8.53 -25.03 -33.46
C GLN A 529 -9.62 -24.11 -32.93
N GLU A 530 -10.89 -24.31 -33.33
CA GLU A 530 -12.03 -23.61 -32.76
C GLU A 530 -12.15 -23.85 -31.26
N MET A 531 -12.02 -25.10 -30.80
CA MET A 531 -12.04 -25.41 -29.36
C MET A 531 -10.88 -24.75 -28.60
N ARG A 532 -9.70 -24.61 -29.20
CA ARG A 532 -8.56 -23.88 -28.62
C ARG A 532 -8.83 -22.36 -28.59
N ARG A 533 -9.39 -21.78 -29.65
CA ARG A 533 -9.80 -20.36 -29.71
C ARG A 533 -10.87 -20.06 -28.64
N TRP A 534 -11.89 -20.91 -28.51
CA TRP A 534 -12.92 -20.80 -27.49
C TRP A 534 -12.36 -20.91 -26.07
N LYS A 535 -11.53 -21.93 -25.78
CA LYS A 535 -10.83 -22.07 -24.47
C LYS A 535 -10.02 -20.81 -24.13
N TRP A 536 -9.37 -20.19 -25.11
CA TRP A 536 -8.61 -18.95 -24.93
C TRP A 536 -9.53 -17.74 -24.67
N LYS A 537 -10.62 -17.59 -25.44
CA LYS A 537 -11.65 -16.56 -25.23
C LYS A 537 -12.26 -16.65 -23.82
N VAL A 538 -12.69 -17.84 -23.39
CA VAL A 538 -13.22 -18.08 -22.03
C VAL A 538 -12.18 -17.79 -20.95
N LYS A 539 -10.91 -18.17 -21.15
CA LYS A 539 -9.81 -17.87 -20.21
C LYS A 539 -9.59 -16.37 -20.06
N ASN A 540 -9.65 -15.61 -21.15
CA ASN A 540 -9.51 -14.16 -21.14
C ASN A 540 -10.70 -13.47 -20.46
N LEU A 541 -11.93 -13.87 -20.77
CA LEU A 541 -13.13 -13.32 -20.13
C LEU A 541 -13.20 -13.63 -18.63
N LYS A 542 -12.86 -14.87 -18.21
CA LYS A 542 -12.73 -15.22 -16.78
C LYS A 542 -11.67 -14.37 -16.07
N LYS A 543 -10.57 -14.02 -16.75
CA LYS A 543 -9.54 -13.12 -16.22
C LYS A 543 -10.08 -11.69 -16.11
N GLU A 544 -10.77 -11.18 -17.13
CA GLU A 544 -11.34 -9.83 -17.12
C GLU A 544 -12.40 -9.68 -16.02
N ASN A 545 -13.32 -10.63 -15.87
CA ASN A 545 -14.31 -10.62 -14.77
C ASN A 545 -13.63 -10.64 -13.39
N SER A 546 -12.51 -11.37 -13.23
CA SER A 546 -11.72 -11.35 -11.99
C SER A 546 -11.06 -9.98 -11.73
N GLU A 547 -10.55 -9.33 -12.77
CA GLU A 547 -10.00 -7.96 -12.70
C GLU A 547 -11.11 -6.95 -12.37
N ARG A 548 -12.29 -7.06 -12.98
CA ARG A 548 -13.47 -6.24 -12.69
C ARG A 548 -13.95 -6.43 -11.25
N HIS A 549 -14.11 -7.67 -10.81
CA HIS A 549 -14.47 -8.02 -9.44
C HIS A 549 -13.56 -7.35 -8.39
N SER A 550 -12.24 -7.42 -8.58
CA SER A 550 -11.28 -6.77 -7.68
C SER A 550 -11.47 -5.25 -7.63
N GLN A 551 -11.72 -4.60 -8.78
CA GLN A 551 -12.03 -3.16 -8.85
C GLN A 551 -13.34 -2.81 -8.16
N ARG A 552 -14.41 -3.63 -8.31
CA ARG A 552 -15.69 -3.43 -7.61
C ARG A 552 -15.50 -3.38 -6.10
N CYS A 553 -14.68 -4.28 -5.57
CA CYS A 553 -14.45 -4.41 -4.14
C CYS A 553 -13.58 -3.26 -3.57
N ASP A 554 -12.58 -2.79 -4.32
CA ASP A 554 -11.81 -1.59 -3.98
C ASP A 554 -12.69 -0.33 -3.93
N ILE A 555 -13.61 -0.16 -4.89
CA ILE A 555 -14.59 0.93 -4.90
C ILE A 555 -15.54 0.84 -3.69
N GLU A 556 -16.11 -0.32 -3.38
CA GLU A 556 -16.98 -0.48 -2.20
C GLU A 556 -16.25 -0.17 -0.88
N LEU A 557 -14.97 -0.54 -0.73
CA LEU A 557 -14.18 -0.19 0.45
C LEU A 557 -13.94 1.32 0.54
N LYS A 558 -13.60 1.99 -0.58
CA LYS A 558 -13.46 3.46 -0.65
C LYS A 558 -14.76 4.17 -0.28
N LEU A 559 -15.89 3.73 -0.83
CA LEU A 559 -17.21 4.30 -0.56
C LEU A 559 -17.69 4.00 0.87
N ALA A 560 -17.37 2.83 1.44
CA ALA A 560 -17.67 2.54 2.85
C ALA A 560 -16.94 3.51 3.80
N VAL A 561 -15.66 3.81 3.56
CA VAL A 561 -14.93 4.83 4.32
C VAL A 561 -15.53 6.22 4.07
N ALA A 562 -15.77 6.61 2.82
CA ALA A 562 -16.36 7.92 2.48
C ALA A 562 -17.70 8.13 3.21
N ARG A 563 -18.62 7.16 3.11
CA ARG A 563 -19.95 7.20 3.74
C ARG A 563 -19.87 7.23 5.28
N LYS A 564 -18.87 6.58 5.89
CA LYS A 564 -18.63 6.61 7.36
C LYS A 564 -18.03 7.93 7.83
N MET A 565 -17.22 8.60 7.02
CA MET A 565 -16.58 9.87 7.36
C MET A 565 -17.35 11.11 6.89
N LYS A 566 -18.41 10.96 6.09
CA LYS A 566 -19.12 12.07 5.42
C LYS A 566 -19.71 13.12 6.37
N ASP A 567 -20.05 12.75 7.61
CA ASP A 567 -20.70 13.64 8.57
C ASP A 567 -19.74 14.15 9.67
N GLU A 568 -18.47 13.78 9.59
CA GLU A 568 -17.41 14.41 10.38
C GLU A 568 -17.05 15.78 9.75
N GLU A 569 -16.92 16.81 10.58
CA GLU A 569 -16.45 18.13 10.11
C GLU A 569 -15.03 18.11 9.52
N GLY A 570 -14.25 17.09 9.87
CA GLY A 570 -13.01 16.76 9.20
C GLY A 570 -12.14 15.80 10.00
N PHE A 571 -11.20 15.19 9.30
CA PHE A 571 -10.35 14.08 9.76
C PHE A 571 -8.94 14.23 9.18
N TYR A 572 -8.02 13.40 9.68
CA TYR A 572 -6.59 13.50 9.41
C TYR A 572 -6.03 12.19 8.89
N TYR A 573 -4.98 12.29 8.06
CA TYR A 573 -4.25 11.15 7.52
C TYR A 573 -2.82 11.15 8.07
N PRO A 574 -2.48 10.31 9.06
CA PRO A 574 -1.09 10.15 9.45
C PRO A 574 -0.25 9.64 8.26
N HIS A 575 0.96 10.17 8.12
CA HIS A 575 1.88 9.81 7.04
C HIS A 575 3.07 8.99 7.56
N ASN A 576 3.58 8.12 6.70
CA ASN A 576 4.88 7.46 6.83
C ASN A 576 5.60 7.46 5.47
N LEU A 577 6.84 6.97 5.45
CA LEU A 577 7.71 6.97 4.27
C LEU A 577 7.88 5.57 3.69
N ASP A 578 8.23 5.47 2.40
CA ASP A 578 8.98 4.30 1.93
C ASP A 578 10.47 4.39 2.31
N PHE A 579 11.27 3.40 1.93
CA PHE A 579 12.70 3.39 2.28
C PHE A 579 13.53 4.47 1.59
N ARG A 580 12.98 5.17 0.58
CA ARG A 580 13.65 6.21 -0.21
C ARG A 580 13.36 7.60 0.35
N GLY A 581 12.30 7.75 1.14
CA GLY A 581 11.87 9.03 1.71
C GLY A 581 10.63 9.63 1.04
N ARG A 582 9.92 8.91 0.16
CA ARG A 582 8.62 9.36 -0.35
C ARG A 582 7.53 9.14 0.69
N ALA A 583 6.72 10.15 0.96
CA ALA A 583 5.63 10.07 1.93
C ALA A 583 4.34 9.44 1.37
N TYR A 584 3.59 8.78 2.26
CA TYR A 584 2.36 8.06 1.98
C TYR A 584 1.41 8.12 3.19
N PRO A 585 0.10 8.39 3.00
CA PRO A 585 -0.92 8.17 4.01
C PRO A 585 -0.93 6.72 4.53
N MET A 586 -1.14 6.55 5.83
CA MET A 586 -1.23 5.23 6.46
C MET A 586 -2.58 4.55 6.21
N HIS A 587 -3.67 5.30 6.02
CA HIS A 587 -4.97 4.73 5.62
C HIS A 587 -4.92 4.24 4.17
N PRO A 588 -5.20 2.96 3.88
CA PRO A 588 -4.88 2.37 2.57
C PRO A 588 -5.95 2.48 1.48
N HIS A 589 -7.22 2.78 1.81
CA HIS A 589 -8.33 2.73 0.84
C HIS A 589 -8.71 4.11 0.28
N LEU A 590 -9.27 4.98 1.12
CA LEU A 590 -9.63 6.35 0.77
C LEU A 590 -8.60 7.34 1.29
N ASN A 591 -7.74 7.85 0.41
CA ASN A 591 -6.78 8.92 0.68
C ASN A 591 -6.47 9.70 -0.61
N HIS A 592 -5.83 10.87 -0.48
CA HIS A 592 -5.57 11.77 -1.61
C HIS A 592 -4.50 11.28 -2.60
N LEU A 593 -3.66 10.29 -2.25
CA LEU A 593 -2.78 9.59 -3.20
C LEU A 593 -3.53 8.59 -4.09
N GLY A 594 -4.84 8.37 -3.84
CA GLY A 594 -5.67 7.44 -4.59
C GLY A 594 -5.98 7.85 -6.04
N SER A 595 -6.88 7.08 -6.65
CA SER A 595 -7.48 7.32 -7.98
C SER A 595 -8.30 8.63 -8.01
N ASP A 596 -8.62 9.14 -9.21
CA ASP A 596 -9.51 10.29 -9.44
C ASP A 596 -10.74 10.32 -8.52
N LEU A 597 -11.48 9.21 -8.42
CA LEU A 597 -12.58 9.01 -7.46
C LEU A 597 -12.22 9.45 -6.03
N CYS A 598 -11.06 9.04 -5.50
CA CYS A 598 -10.65 9.38 -4.14
C CYS A 598 -10.34 10.88 -3.99
N ARG A 599 -9.79 11.49 -5.04
CA ARG A 599 -9.38 12.90 -5.05
C ARG A 599 -10.60 13.81 -5.21
N GLY A 600 -11.51 13.50 -6.13
CA GLY A 600 -12.74 14.28 -6.33
C GLY A 600 -13.71 14.26 -5.15
N ILE A 601 -13.67 13.24 -4.27
CA ILE A 601 -14.48 13.20 -3.04
C ILE A 601 -13.76 13.72 -1.80
N LEU A 602 -12.48 14.12 -1.88
CA LEU A 602 -11.69 14.64 -0.77
C LEU A 602 -11.36 16.12 -0.99
N GLU A 603 -11.67 16.95 -0.01
CA GLU A 603 -11.36 18.38 -0.01
C GLU A 603 -10.82 18.81 1.36
N PHE A 604 -10.21 19.99 1.44
CA PHE A 604 -9.74 20.50 2.73
C PHE A 604 -10.94 20.78 3.66
N ALA A 605 -10.80 20.47 4.94
CA ALA A 605 -11.87 20.74 5.92
C ALA A 605 -12.02 22.23 6.25
N GLU A 606 -10.90 22.94 6.21
CA GLU A 606 -10.79 24.39 6.40
C GLU A 606 -10.86 25.05 5.03
N GLY A 607 -11.66 26.11 4.88
CA GLY A 607 -11.83 26.82 3.61
C GLY A 607 -11.18 28.19 3.65
N ARG A 608 -10.78 28.71 2.48
CA ARG A 608 -10.19 30.05 2.32
C ARG A 608 -10.97 30.87 1.29
N PRO A 609 -11.11 32.20 1.48
CA PRO A 609 -11.66 33.06 0.44
C PRO A 609 -10.74 33.01 -0.78
N LEU A 610 -11.31 32.92 -1.99
CA LEU A 610 -10.54 32.80 -3.23
C LEU A 610 -9.62 34.02 -3.48
N GLY A 611 -10.10 35.22 -3.23
CA GLY A 611 -9.49 36.45 -3.74
C GLY A 611 -9.42 36.46 -5.28
N LYS A 612 -8.72 37.47 -5.83
CA LYS A 612 -8.47 37.57 -7.28
C LYS A 612 -7.62 36.42 -7.80
N SER A 613 -6.54 36.10 -7.08
CA SER A 613 -5.63 35.04 -7.49
C SER A 613 -6.28 33.65 -7.43
N GLY A 614 -7.02 33.33 -6.36
CA GLY A 614 -7.67 32.03 -6.26
C GLY A 614 -8.77 31.81 -7.29
N LEU A 615 -9.52 32.85 -7.69
CA LEU A 615 -10.47 32.70 -8.78
C LEU A 615 -9.76 32.42 -10.13
N ARG A 616 -8.60 33.06 -10.37
CA ARG A 616 -7.75 32.79 -11.53
C ARG A 616 -7.20 31.35 -11.50
N TRP A 617 -6.65 30.91 -10.36
CA TRP A 617 -6.10 29.56 -10.19
C TRP A 617 -7.15 28.47 -10.24
N LEU A 618 -8.38 28.71 -9.77
CA LEU A 618 -9.48 27.75 -9.90
C LEU A 618 -9.87 27.51 -11.37
N LYS A 619 -9.86 28.56 -12.22
CA LYS A 619 -10.02 28.41 -13.68
C LYS A 619 -8.88 27.60 -14.30
N ILE A 620 -7.63 27.96 -14.00
CA ILE A 620 -6.44 27.24 -14.48
C ILE A 620 -6.49 25.76 -14.06
N HIS A 621 -6.88 25.48 -12.82
CA HIS A 621 -6.97 24.12 -12.29
C HIS A 621 -8.03 23.27 -13.01
N LEU A 622 -9.20 23.84 -13.31
CA LEU A 622 -10.23 23.16 -14.11
C LEU A 622 -9.70 22.81 -15.51
N ALA A 623 -9.00 23.74 -16.16
CA ALA A 623 -8.36 23.49 -17.45
C ALA A 623 -7.23 22.44 -17.38
N ASN A 624 -6.46 22.39 -16.30
CA ASN A 624 -5.46 21.35 -16.05
C ASN A 624 -6.11 19.96 -15.93
N LEU A 625 -7.19 19.84 -15.16
CA LEU A 625 -7.93 18.58 -14.96
C LEU A 625 -8.64 18.10 -16.22
N TYR A 626 -9.10 19.03 -17.07
CA TYR A 626 -9.64 18.68 -18.39
C TYR A 626 -8.56 18.09 -19.31
N ALA A 627 -7.31 18.56 -19.19
CA ALA A 627 -6.14 18.08 -19.89
C ALA A 627 -6.31 18.08 -21.43
N GLY A 628 -6.00 16.97 -22.11
CA GLY A 628 -6.19 16.85 -23.56
C GLY A 628 -5.33 17.80 -24.41
N GLY A 629 -4.28 18.41 -23.84
CA GLY A 629 -3.47 19.45 -24.48
C GLY A 629 -3.83 20.87 -24.04
N VAL A 630 -4.96 21.08 -23.35
CA VAL A 630 -5.28 22.37 -22.70
C VAL A 630 -4.27 22.68 -21.60
N ASP A 631 -3.81 21.65 -20.89
CA ASP A 631 -2.71 21.69 -19.91
C ASP A 631 -1.35 22.11 -20.52
N LYS A 632 -1.25 22.24 -21.84
CA LYS A 632 -0.05 22.70 -22.57
C LYS A 632 -0.18 24.10 -23.17
N LEU A 633 -1.32 24.76 -22.96
CA LEU A 633 -1.48 26.18 -23.19
C LEU A 633 -0.78 26.99 -22.10
N SER A 634 -0.50 28.26 -22.39
CA SER A 634 -0.16 29.26 -21.35
C SER A 634 -1.31 29.42 -20.36
N TYR A 635 -1.03 29.99 -19.18
CA TYR A 635 -2.08 30.23 -18.18
C TYR A 635 -3.28 31.04 -18.73
N ASP A 636 -3.04 32.02 -19.60
CA ASP A 636 -4.11 32.82 -20.22
C ASP A 636 -4.92 31.98 -21.21
N GLY A 637 -4.29 31.06 -21.95
CA GLY A 637 -5.00 30.10 -22.80
C GLY A 637 -5.85 29.10 -22.01
N ARG A 638 -5.39 28.68 -20.82
CA ARG A 638 -6.16 27.85 -19.87
C ARG A 638 -7.36 28.60 -19.28
N ILE A 639 -7.20 29.88 -18.96
CA ILE A 639 -8.28 30.76 -18.51
C ILE A 639 -9.31 30.95 -19.64
N ALA A 640 -8.86 31.30 -20.84
CA ALA A 640 -9.75 31.49 -22.00
C ALA A 640 -10.53 30.22 -22.38
N PHE A 641 -9.92 29.04 -22.27
CA PHE A 641 -10.62 27.76 -22.39
C PHE A 641 -11.76 27.65 -21.36
N THR A 642 -11.48 27.93 -20.10
CA THR A 642 -12.48 27.84 -19.01
C THR A 642 -13.60 28.86 -19.21
N GLU A 643 -13.29 30.09 -19.62
CA GLU A 643 -14.27 31.14 -19.87
C GLU A 643 -15.17 30.85 -21.07
N LYS A 644 -14.62 30.20 -22.11
CA LYS A 644 -15.41 29.71 -23.25
C LYS A 644 -16.42 28.62 -22.88
N HIS A 645 -16.14 27.83 -21.84
CA HIS A 645 -16.94 26.67 -21.43
C HIS A 645 -17.80 26.91 -20.17
N LEU A 646 -18.04 28.17 -19.78
CA LEU A 646 -18.82 28.49 -18.56
C LEU A 646 -20.23 27.86 -18.53
N GLU A 647 -20.94 27.81 -19.66
CA GLU A 647 -22.24 27.14 -19.73
C GLU A 647 -22.14 25.62 -19.47
N ASP A 648 -21.12 24.96 -20.01
CA ASP A 648 -20.88 23.53 -19.84
C ASP A 648 -20.43 23.20 -18.41
N ILE A 649 -19.74 24.14 -17.76
CA ILE A 649 -19.33 24.09 -16.35
C ILE A 649 -20.55 24.22 -15.42
N PHE A 650 -21.44 25.18 -15.69
CA PHE A 650 -22.69 25.35 -14.93
C PHE A 650 -23.62 24.13 -15.10
N ASP A 651 -23.82 23.65 -16.32
CA ASP A 651 -24.55 22.40 -16.61
C ASP A 651 -23.97 21.21 -15.84
N SER A 652 -22.65 21.03 -15.89
CA SER A 652 -21.96 19.93 -15.19
C SER A 652 -22.11 20.01 -13.67
N ALA A 653 -22.16 21.21 -13.10
CA ALA A 653 -22.30 21.43 -11.66
C ALA A 653 -23.74 21.23 -11.15
N GLU A 654 -24.75 21.59 -11.94
CA GLU A 654 -26.17 21.53 -11.56
C GLU A 654 -26.85 20.23 -11.95
N GLN A 655 -26.56 19.73 -13.14
CA GLN A 655 -27.17 18.54 -13.73
C GLN A 655 -26.10 17.50 -14.13
N PRO A 656 -25.23 17.06 -13.19
CA PRO A 656 -24.05 16.23 -13.49
C PRO A 656 -24.36 14.91 -14.20
N LEU A 657 -25.57 14.36 -14.03
CA LEU A 657 -26.03 13.14 -14.71
C LEU A 657 -27.18 13.38 -15.69
N GLU A 658 -27.83 14.54 -15.66
CA GLU A 658 -29.03 14.82 -16.44
C GLU A 658 -28.75 15.74 -17.64
N GLY A 659 -27.74 16.62 -17.56
CA GLY A 659 -27.37 17.59 -18.57
C GLY A 659 -26.43 17.07 -19.66
N LYS A 660 -25.61 17.96 -20.22
CA LYS A 660 -24.60 17.63 -21.27
C LYS A 660 -23.50 16.68 -20.77
N ARG A 661 -23.26 16.62 -19.45
CA ARG A 661 -22.21 15.82 -18.80
C ARG A 661 -20.79 16.11 -19.31
N TRP A 662 -20.50 17.36 -19.67
CA TRP A 662 -19.23 17.78 -20.27
C TRP A 662 -17.99 17.37 -19.46
N TRP A 663 -18.10 17.38 -18.13
CA TRP A 663 -17.07 16.91 -17.19
C TRP A 663 -16.56 15.48 -17.43
N LEU A 664 -17.33 14.60 -18.10
CA LEU A 664 -16.91 13.24 -18.45
C LEU A 664 -15.80 13.18 -19.52
N ASN A 665 -15.56 14.27 -20.24
CA ASN A 665 -14.55 14.33 -21.31
C ASN A 665 -13.13 14.65 -20.78
N ALA A 666 -12.98 14.99 -19.49
CA ALA A 666 -11.72 15.27 -18.83
C ALA A 666 -10.85 14.01 -18.64
N GLU A 667 -9.52 14.16 -18.50
CA GLU A 667 -8.63 13.04 -18.10
C GLU A 667 -8.89 12.60 -16.65
N ASP A 668 -9.31 13.52 -15.79
CA ASP A 668 -9.69 13.31 -14.38
C ASP A 668 -11.14 13.80 -14.09
N PRO A 669 -12.18 13.00 -14.42
CA PRO A 669 -13.58 13.45 -14.40
C PRO A 669 -14.11 13.88 -13.02
N PHE A 670 -13.88 13.12 -11.95
CA PHE A 670 -14.46 13.44 -10.63
C PHE A 670 -13.80 14.68 -10.01
N GLN A 671 -12.49 14.88 -10.20
CA GLN A 671 -11.82 16.13 -9.84
C GLN A 671 -12.34 17.31 -10.69
N CYS A 672 -12.52 17.11 -12.01
CA CYS A 672 -13.09 18.13 -12.90
C CYS A 672 -14.50 18.55 -12.47
N LEU A 673 -15.35 17.60 -12.11
CA LEU A 673 -16.68 17.86 -11.55
C LEU A 673 -16.62 18.65 -10.24
N ALA A 674 -15.69 18.33 -9.33
CA ALA A 674 -15.49 19.07 -8.09
C ALA A 674 -15.10 20.53 -8.36
N ALA A 675 -14.19 20.76 -9.32
CA ALA A 675 -13.80 22.08 -9.78
C ALA A 675 -14.97 22.85 -10.44
N CYS A 676 -15.79 22.18 -11.27
CA CYS A 676 -16.97 22.78 -11.90
C CYS A 676 -17.97 23.26 -10.84
N VAL A 677 -18.24 22.43 -9.82
CA VAL A 677 -19.12 22.77 -8.70
C VAL A 677 -18.60 24.00 -7.94
N ASN A 678 -17.31 24.02 -7.56
CA ASN A 678 -16.78 25.14 -6.78
C ASN A 678 -16.65 26.44 -7.59
N LEU A 679 -16.32 26.36 -8.88
CA LEU A 679 -16.29 27.54 -9.76
C LEU A 679 -17.71 28.08 -10.00
N THR A 680 -18.72 27.22 -10.10
CA THR A 680 -20.14 27.62 -10.21
C THR A 680 -20.63 28.33 -8.95
N GLU A 681 -20.28 27.82 -7.76
CA GLU A 681 -20.55 28.49 -6.48
C GLU A 681 -19.91 29.88 -6.41
N ALA A 682 -18.66 30.00 -6.83
CA ALA A 682 -17.93 31.26 -6.82
C ALA A 682 -18.53 32.28 -7.81
N LEU A 683 -18.77 31.89 -9.07
CA LEU A 683 -19.26 32.82 -10.11
C LEU A 683 -20.72 33.24 -9.92
N ARG A 684 -21.51 32.49 -9.14
CA ARG A 684 -22.88 32.88 -8.76
C ARG A 684 -22.98 33.64 -7.44
N SER A 685 -21.89 33.73 -6.69
CA SER A 685 -21.80 34.61 -5.53
C SER A 685 -21.84 36.07 -5.99
N SER A 686 -22.51 36.94 -5.22
CA SER A 686 -22.44 38.40 -5.40
C SER A 686 -21.04 38.97 -5.15
N SER A 687 -20.12 38.17 -4.61
CA SER A 687 -18.70 38.52 -4.46
C SER A 687 -17.85 37.26 -4.64
N PRO A 688 -17.52 36.88 -5.90
CA PRO A 688 -16.80 35.64 -6.20
C PRO A 688 -15.49 35.49 -5.42
N GLU A 689 -14.72 36.58 -5.28
CA GLU A 689 -13.47 36.66 -4.53
C GLU A 689 -13.62 36.31 -3.03
N MET A 690 -14.79 36.57 -2.43
CA MET A 690 -15.04 36.30 -1.00
C MET A 690 -15.62 34.89 -0.77
N THR A 691 -15.86 34.12 -1.83
CA THR A 691 -16.37 32.75 -1.74
C THR A 691 -15.32 31.85 -1.08
N LEU A 692 -15.73 31.13 -0.02
CA LEU A 692 -14.87 30.17 0.65
C LEU A 692 -14.72 28.90 -0.19
N SER A 693 -13.53 28.69 -0.75
CA SER A 693 -13.17 27.44 -1.42
C SER A 693 -12.47 26.49 -0.46
N TYR A 694 -12.78 25.20 -0.65
CA TYR A 694 -12.19 24.06 0.05
C TYR A 694 -11.35 23.19 -0.89
N MET A 695 -11.34 23.54 -2.18
CA MET A 695 -10.75 22.75 -3.26
C MET A 695 -9.21 22.81 -3.16
N PRO A 696 -8.51 21.66 -3.09
CA PRO A 696 -7.08 21.63 -3.34
C PRO A 696 -6.82 21.96 -4.81
N VAL A 697 -5.96 22.94 -5.08
CA VAL A 697 -5.43 23.21 -6.43
C VAL A 697 -4.06 22.57 -6.53
N HIS A 698 -3.85 21.79 -7.58
CA HIS A 698 -2.63 21.00 -7.80
C HIS A 698 -1.64 21.79 -8.67
N GLN A 699 -0.36 21.71 -8.34
CA GLN A 699 0.76 22.15 -9.16
C GLN A 699 1.68 20.94 -9.38
N ASP A 700 1.90 20.54 -10.63
CA ASP A 700 2.57 19.28 -10.98
C ASP A 700 3.97 19.52 -11.59
N GLY A 701 4.96 18.77 -11.10
CA GLY A 701 6.33 18.82 -11.61
C GLY A 701 6.44 18.30 -13.05
N SER A 702 7.01 19.12 -13.95
CA SER A 702 7.13 18.81 -15.38
C SER A 702 8.16 17.70 -15.67
N CYS A 703 7.77 16.44 -15.49
CA CYS A 703 8.66 15.27 -15.50
C CYS A 703 9.73 15.37 -14.40
N ASN A 704 9.29 15.42 -13.15
CA ASN A 704 10.10 15.75 -11.97
C ASN A 704 11.43 14.97 -11.85
N GLY A 705 11.48 13.69 -12.22
CA GLY A 705 12.74 12.92 -12.26
C GLY A 705 13.82 13.54 -13.18
N LEU A 706 13.44 14.09 -14.34
CA LEU A 706 14.37 14.82 -15.22
C LEU A 706 14.70 16.21 -14.68
N GLN A 707 13.78 16.89 -14.00
CA GLN A 707 14.07 18.17 -13.31
C GLN A 707 15.20 17.97 -12.28
N HIS A 708 15.10 16.92 -11.47
CA HIS A 708 16.14 16.56 -10.50
C HIS A 708 17.47 16.19 -11.19
N TYR A 709 17.48 15.50 -12.33
CA TYR A 709 18.72 15.21 -13.07
C TYR A 709 19.34 16.47 -13.71
N ALA A 710 18.54 17.33 -14.33
CA ALA A 710 19.02 18.57 -14.95
C ALA A 710 19.62 19.53 -13.90
N ALA A 711 19.03 19.59 -12.70
CA ALA A 711 19.58 20.35 -11.57
C ALA A 711 20.87 19.74 -10.98
N LEU A 712 20.99 18.41 -10.91
CA LEU A 712 22.23 17.72 -10.51
C LEU A 712 23.36 17.98 -11.50
N GLY A 713 23.09 17.83 -12.80
CA GLY A 713 24.10 17.95 -13.87
C GLY A 713 24.33 19.36 -14.39
N ARG A 714 23.51 20.34 -13.97
CA ARG A 714 23.46 21.69 -14.53
C ARG A 714 23.32 21.69 -16.06
N ASP A 715 22.51 20.77 -16.58
CA ASP A 715 22.22 20.61 -18.01
C ASP A 715 21.16 21.65 -18.43
N LYS A 716 21.59 22.65 -19.19
CA LYS A 716 20.77 23.80 -19.62
C LYS A 716 19.72 23.44 -20.67
N LEU A 717 20.04 22.52 -21.59
CA LEU A 717 19.09 22.04 -22.60
C LEU A 717 18.04 21.14 -21.95
N GLY A 718 18.49 20.21 -21.10
CA GLY A 718 17.63 19.40 -20.27
C GLY A 718 16.72 20.25 -19.38
N ALA A 719 17.26 21.28 -18.72
CA ALA A 719 16.53 22.22 -17.87
C ALA A 719 15.43 22.97 -18.62
N ALA A 720 15.69 23.47 -19.82
CA ALA A 720 14.69 24.12 -20.66
C ALA A 720 13.57 23.15 -21.08
N ALA A 721 13.91 21.89 -21.43
CA ALA A 721 12.93 20.88 -21.82
C ALA A 721 11.96 20.46 -20.69
N VAL A 722 12.32 20.71 -19.42
CA VAL A 722 11.56 20.33 -18.22
C VAL A 722 11.10 21.52 -17.37
N ASN A 723 11.04 22.70 -17.98
CA ASN A 723 10.55 23.94 -17.38
C ASN A 723 11.34 24.45 -16.15
N LEU A 724 12.62 24.09 -16.00
CA LEU A 724 13.50 24.74 -15.02
C LEU A 724 13.92 26.14 -15.47
N VAL A 725 13.98 26.37 -16.79
CA VAL A 725 14.13 27.71 -17.40
C VAL A 725 12.75 28.29 -17.71
N ALA A 726 12.57 29.60 -17.52
CA ALA A 726 11.33 30.29 -17.84
C ALA A 726 11.02 30.28 -19.35
N GLY A 727 9.74 30.13 -19.71
CA GLY A 727 9.27 30.20 -21.09
C GLY A 727 7.83 30.73 -21.17
N ASN A 728 7.42 31.18 -22.36
CA ASN A 728 6.09 31.80 -22.57
C ASN A 728 4.92 30.80 -22.46
N LYS A 729 5.18 29.52 -22.73
CA LYS A 729 4.26 28.39 -22.58
C LYS A 729 5.00 27.20 -21.95
N PRO A 730 4.31 26.22 -21.35
CA PRO A 730 4.96 25.01 -20.85
C PRO A 730 5.70 24.27 -21.97
N ALA A 731 6.96 23.92 -21.75
CA ALA A 731 7.65 22.91 -22.52
C ALA A 731 7.07 21.52 -22.20
N ASP A 732 7.05 20.63 -23.20
CA ASP A 732 6.56 19.26 -23.06
C ASP A 732 7.60 18.27 -23.62
N VAL A 733 8.53 17.86 -22.75
CA VAL A 733 9.58 16.87 -23.05
C VAL A 733 9.05 15.64 -23.79
N TYR A 734 7.84 15.17 -23.46
CA TYR A 734 7.23 14.00 -24.10
C TYR A 734 6.90 14.23 -25.58
N SER A 735 6.46 15.43 -25.96
CA SER A 735 6.23 15.78 -27.37
C SER A 735 7.55 16.00 -28.10
N GLY A 736 8.55 16.63 -27.47
CA GLY A 736 9.90 16.75 -28.04
C GLY A 736 10.54 15.39 -28.37
N ILE A 737 10.46 14.44 -27.44
CA ILE A 737 10.93 13.06 -27.67
C ILE A 737 10.07 12.36 -28.73
N ALA A 738 8.76 12.56 -28.76
CA ALA A 738 7.91 11.98 -29.81
C ALA A 738 8.30 12.49 -31.21
N THR A 739 8.59 13.79 -31.35
CA THR A 739 9.10 14.39 -32.58
C THR A 739 10.45 13.78 -32.99
N ARG A 740 11.40 13.64 -32.06
CA ARG A 740 12.71 13.04 -32.34
C ARG A 740 12.61 11.55 -32.73
N VAL A 741 11.73 10.79 -32.05
CA VAL A 741 11.44 9.39 -32.41
C VAL A 741 10.84 9.29 -33.82
N LEU A 742 9.90 10.18 -34.17
CA LEU A 742 9.29 10.23 -35.49
C LEU A 742 10.31 10.56 -36.59
N GLU A 743 11.25 11.47 -36.32
CA GLU A 743 12.35 11.82 -37.23
C GLU A 743 13.25 10.59 -37.52
N ILE A 744 13.71 9.90 -36.47
CA ILE A 744 14.53 8.69 -36.62
C ILE A 744 13.76 7.60 -37.39
N MET A 745 12.46 7.42 -37.12
CA MET A 745 11.62 6.47 -37.85
C MET A 745 11.42 6.85 -39.32
N ARG A 746 11.31 8.13 -39.67
CA ARG A 746 11.24 8.56 -41.08
C ARG A 746 12.52 8.20 -41.83
N ILE A 747 13.68 8.53 -41.25
CA ILE A 747 15.00 8.18 -41.80
C ILE A 747 15.17 6.65 -41.95
N ASP A 748 14.69 5.87 -40.98
CA ASP A 748 14.74 4.41 -41.07
C ASP A 748 13.76 3.83 -42.11
N ALA A 749 12.58 4.45 -42.30
CA ALA A 749 11.59 4.02 -43.28
C ALA A 749 12.02 4.27 -44.73
N GLU A 750 12.86 5.26 -44.99
CA GLU A 750 13.41 5.52 -46.33
C GLU A 750 14.46 4.47 -46.77
N LYS A 751 15.02 3.71 -45.83
CA LYS A 751 16.01 2.66 -46.11
C LYS A 751 15.35 1.43 -46.74
N ASP A 752 16.12 0.70 -47.53
CA ASP A 752 15.69 -0.56 -48.14
C ASP A 752 15.46 -1.66 -47.07
N PRO A 753 14.25 -2.24 -46.94
CA PRO A 753 13.98 -3.33 -46.02
C PRO A 753 14.85 -4.58 -46.20
N ALA A 754 15.43 -4.82 -47.39
CA ALA A 754 16.35 -5.94 -47.61
C ALA A 754 17.72 -5.72 -46.95
N THR A 755 18.14 -4.47 -46.73
CA THR A 755 19.40 -4.11 -46.06
C THR A 755 19.21 -3.68 -44.60
N ASN A 756 18.06 -3.10 -44.25
CA ASN A 756 17.70 -2.72 -42.89
C ASN A 756 16.31 -3.26 -42.48
N PRO A 757 16.25 -4.36 -41.69
CA PRO A 757 14.98 -4.92 -41.20
C PRO A 757 14.12 -3.94 -40.39
N ASN A 758 14.70 -2.88 -39.81
CA ASN A 758 13.94 -1.87 -39.09
C ASN A 758 13.06 -1.02 -40.02
N ALA A 759 13.38 -0.90 -41.31
CA ALA A 759 12.62 -0.07 -42.25
C ALA A 759 11.16 -0.50 -42.37
N LEU A 760 10.88 -1.81 -42.29
CA LEU A 760 9.52 -2.34 -42.27
C LEU A 760 8.76 -1.90 -41.01
N HIS A 761 9.40 -1.99 -39.84
CA HIS A 761 8.79 -1.57 -38.57
C HIS A 761 8.60 -0.05 -38.51
N ALA A 762 9.55 0.71 -39.05
CA ALA A 762 9.46 2.16 -39.14
C ALA A 762 8.27 2.62 -40.00
N LYS A 763 8.09 2.05 -41.20
CA LYS A 763 6.92 2.30 -42.07
C LYS A 763 5.60 2.01 -41.36
N LEU A 764 5.51 0.94 -40.55
CA LEU A 764 4.32 0.57 -39.78
C LEU A 764 4.04 1.49 -38.57
N LEU A 765 5.04 2.23 -38.10
CA LEU A 765 4.97 2.97 -36.83
C LEU A 765 4.91 4.48 -36.98
N ILE A 766 5.28 5.05 -38.14
CA ILE A 766 5.29 6.51 -38.38
C ILE A 766 3.96 7.16 -37.96
N ASP A 767 2.81 6.62 -38.39
CA ASP A 767 1.48 7.16 -38.06
C ASP A 767 0.99 6.80 -36.64
N GLN A 768 1.81 6.08 -35.87
CA GLN A 768 1.52 5.65 -34.50
C GLN A 768 2.33 6.41 -33.44
N VAL A 769 3.37 7.16 -33.84
CA VAL A 769 4.20 7.95 -32.91
C VAL A 769 3.48 9.21 -32.48
N ASP A 770 3.14 9.27 -31.20
CA ASP A 770 2.65 10.48 -30.54
C ASP A 770 3.16 10.57 -29.08
N ARG A 771 2.81 11.67 -28.43
CA ARG A 771 3.08 11.91 -27.00
C ARG A 771 2.62 10.75 -26.10
N LYS A 772 1.43 10.17 -26.37
CA LYS A 772 0.81 9.13 -25.52
C LYS A 772 1.54 7.78 -25.65
N LEU A 773 2.14 7.49 -26.81
CA LEU A 773 2.98 6.32 -27.03
C LEU A 773 4.26 6.38 -26.16
N VAL A 774 4.96 7.52 -26.16
CA VAL A 774 6.26 7.66 -25.49
C VAL A 774 6.19 8.09 -24.03
N LYS A 775 5.15 8.83 -23.60
CA LYS A 775 4.99 9.42 -22.24
C LYS A 775 5.36 8.44 -21.13
N GLN A 776 4.81 7.22 -21.16
CA GLN A 776 5.03 6.24 -20.10
C GLN A 776 6.49 5.72 -20.07
N THR A 777 7.09 5.48 -21.23
CA THR A 777 8.48 5.03 -21.34
C THR A 777 9.42 6.10 -20.82
N VAL A 778 9.32 7.32 -21.35
CA VAL A 778 10.15 8.48 -20.92
C VAL A 778 10.05 8.70 -19.41
N MET A 779 8.81 8.79 -18.90
CA MET A 779 8.53 9.02 -17.47
C MET A 779 9.10 7.92 -16.56
N THR A 780 9.26 6.68 -17.05
CA THR A 780 9.70 5.56 -16.20
C THR A 780 11.14 5.10 -16.45
N SER A 781 11.75 5.43 -17.58
CA SER A 781 13.18 5.17 -17.85
C SER A 781 14.09 5.88 -16.85
N VAL A 782 13.78 7.14 -16.51
CA VAL A 782 14.48 7.91 -15.47
C VAL A 782 14.34 7.31 -14.06
N TYR A 783 13.29 6.49 -13.87
CA TYR A 783 13.06 5.70 -12.67
C TYR A 783 13.52 4.23 -12.82
N GLY A 784 14.49 3.99 -13.72
CA GLY A 784 15.22 2.72 -13.84
C GLY A 784 14.48 1.60 -14.58
N VAL A 785 13.49 1.93 -15.42
CA VAL A 785 12.89 0.95 -16.32
C VAL A 785 13.91 0.47 -17.35
N THR A 786 14.05 -0.85 -17.45
CA THR A 786 14.91 -1.49 -18.44
C THR A 786 14.22 -1.55 -19.81
N TYR A 787 15.01 -1.76 -20.88
CA TYR A 787 14.51 -1.99 -22.25
C TYR A 787 13.32 -2.97 -22.33
N ILE A 788 13.32 -4.06 -21.55
CA ILE A 788 12.22 -5.03 -21.51
C ILE A 788 10.92 -4.38 -21.01
N GLY A 789 11.02 -3.56 -19.96
CA GLY A 789 9.87 -2.82 -19.42
C GLY A 789 9.39 -1.72 -20.37
N ALA A 790 10.31 -0.97 -20.99
CA ALA A 790 9.99 0.04 -22.01
C ALA A 790 9.23 -0.56 -23.20
N ARG A 791 9.71 -1.69 -23.74
CA ARG A 791 9.02 -2.49 -24.77
C ARG A 791 7.62 -2.90 -24.33
N ASP A 792 7.46 -3.42 -23.12
CA ASP A 792 6.15 -3.90 -22.66
C ASP A 792 5.13 -2.77 -22.43
N GLN A 793 5.59 -1.57 -22.06
CA GLN A 793 4.77 -0.36 -22.00
C GLN A 793 4.32 0.08 -23.40
N ILE A 794 5.26 0.22 -24.34
CA ILE A 794 4.96 0.59 -25.74
C ILE A 794 4.06 -0.47 -26.39
N LYS A 795 4.34 -1.77 -26.21
CA LYS A 795 3.50 -2.87 -26.71
C LYS A 795 2.06 -2.76 -26.20
N LYS A 796 1.86 -2.39 -24.92
CA LYS A 796 0.51 -2.15 -24.37
C LYS A 796 -0.18 -0.99 -25.10
N ARG A 797 0.51 0.13 -25.33
CA ARG A 797 -0.04 1.30 -26.03
C ARG A 797 -0.33 1.05 -27.50
N LEU A 798 0.50 0.28 -28.20
CA LEU A 798 0.22 -0.15 -29.57
C LEU A 798 -0.98 -1.12 -29.61
N LYS A 799 -1.08 -2.05 -28.66
CA LYS A 799 -2.24 -2.96 -28.55
C LYS A 799 -3.55 -2.23 -28.24
N GLU A 800 -3.51 -1.16 -27.45
CA GLU A 800 -4.67 -0.28 -27.19
C GLU A 800 -5.20 0.43 -28.45
N ARG A 801 -4.36 0.61 -29.49
CA ARG A 801 -4.76 1.26 -30.75
C ARG A 801 -5.33 0.29 -31.79
N GLY A 802 -4.99 -1.00 -31.71
CA GLY A 802 -5.43 -2.02 -32.67
C GLY A 802 -4.86 -1.87 -34.10
N ALA A 803 -3.97 -0.92 -34.34
CA ALA A 803 -3.49 -0.56 -35.68
C ALA A 803 -2.36 -1.45 -36.24
N ILE A 804 -1.85 -2.40 -35.47
CA ILE A 804 -0.74 -3.29 -35.85
C ILE A 804 -1.16 -4.74 -35.58
N ASP A 805 -0.95 -5.61 -36.55
CA ASP A 805 -1.22 -7.05 -36.44
C ASP A 805 -0.49 -7.69 -35.22
N ASP A 806 -1.16 -8.63 -34.55
CA ASP A 806 -0.68 -9.26 -33.31
C ASP A 806 0.66 -10.01 -33.53
N GLY A 807 0.96 -10.49 -34.75
CA GLY A 807 2.24 -11.09 -35.13
C GLY A 807 3.39 -10.08 -35.21
N LEU A 808 3.14 -8.91 -35.80
CA LEU A 808 4.13 -7.84 -35.97
C LEU A 808 4.23 -6.91 -34.74
N LEU A 809 3.26 -6.96 -33.83
CA LEU A 809 3.17 -6.11 -32.64
C LEU A 809 4.38 -6.23 -31.70
N TYR A 810 4.93 -7.44 -31.48
CA TYR A 810 6.08 -7.62 -30.59
C TYR A 810 7.42 -7.15 -31.21
N PRO A 811 7.76 -7.48 -32.47
CA PRO A 811 8.90 -6.88 -33.17
C PRO A 811 8.82 -5.35 -33.27
N SER A 812 7.65 -4.80 -33.64
CA SER A 812 7.47 -3.36 -33.78
C SER A 812 7.62 -2.63 -32.44
N ALA A 813 7.09 -3.20 -31.35
CA ALA A 813 7.33 -2.66 -30.00
C ALA A 813 8.79 -2.75 -29.55
N CYS A 814 9.57 -3.75 -30.01
CA CYS A 814 11.02 -3.81 -29.77
C CYS A 814 11.74 -2.65 -30.46
N TYR A 815 11.45 -2.40 -31.74
CA TYR A 815 12.04 -1.29 -32.49
C TYR A 815 11.68 0.06 -31.87
N ALA A 816 10.39 0.35 -31.68
CA ALA A 816 9.93 1.60 -31.07
C ALA A 816 10.54 1.87 -29.68
N ALA A 817 10.74 0.83 -28.86
CA ALA A 817 11.39 0.98 -27.56
C ALA A 817 12.89 1.31 -27.66
N LYS A 818 13.62 0.77 -28.65
CA LYS A 818 15.00 1.18 -28.90
C LYS A 818 15.05 2.64 -29.33
N THR A 819 14.27 3.02 -30.35
CA THR A 819 14.24 4.39 -30.87
C THR A 819 13.86 5.42 -29.81
N THR A 820 12.89 5.10 -28.94
CA THR A 820 12.49 5.97 -27.81
C THR A 820 13.61 6.15 -26.78
N LEU A 821 14.38 5.09 -26.50
CA LEU A 821 15.52 5.17 -25.57
C LEU A 821 16.69 5.93 -26.20
N THR A 822 17.00 5.72 -27.48
CA THR A 822 18.02 6.48 -28.21
C THR A 822 17.68 7.98 -28.23
N ALA A 823 16.45 8.37 -28.57
CA ALA A 823 16.02 9.76 -28.53
C ALA A 823 16.12 10.39 -27.12
N LEU A 824 15.83 9.61 -26.07
CA LEU A 824 16.00 10.05 -24.68
C LEU A 824 17.49 10.22 -24.30
N GLU A 825 18.36 9.33 -24.78
CA GLU A 825 19.82 9.41 -24.54
C GLU A 825 20.45 10.59 -25.26
N GLU A 826 20.03 10.89 -26.50
CA GLU A 826 20.47 12.06 -27.28
C GLU A 826 20.05 13.40 -26.65
N MET A 827 18.85 13.45 -26.04
CA MET A 827 18.30 14.70 -25.49
C MET A 827 18.73 15.01 -24.04
N PHE A 828 19.27 14.03 -23.29
CA PHE A 828 19.56 14.16 -21.86
C PHE A 828 20.90 13.50 -21.47
N GLU A 829 21.98 13.86 -22.16
CA GLU A 829 23.31 13.30 -21.95
C GLU A 829 23.80 13.48 -20.50
N GLY A 830 23.63 14.67 -19.90
CA GLY A 830 24.04 14.93 -18.51
C GLY A 830 23.34 13.99 -17.51
N ALA A 831 22.03 13.79 -17.67
CA ALA A 831 21.27 12.82 -16.86
C ALA A 831 21.79 11.39 -17.06
N ARG A 832 22.11 11.00 -18.29
CA ARG A 832 22.67 9.68 -18.63
C ARG A 832 24.03 9.45 -17.97
N SER A 833 24.91 10.44 -17.99
CA SER A 833 26.24 10.39 -17.37
C SER A 833 26.16 10.25 -15.85
N ILE A 834 25.24 10.97 -15.20
CA ILE A 834 24.98 10.81 -13.75
C ILE A 834 24.38 9.43 -13.44
N MET A 835 23.41 8.95 -14.23
CA MET A 835 22.86 7.60 -14.07
C MET A 835 23.93 6.50 -14.21
N ALA A 836 24.86 6.65 -15.15
CA ALA A 836 25.97 5.73 -15.35
C ALA A 836 26.96 5.79 -14.17
N TRP A 837 27.35 6.97 -13.71
CA TRP A 837 28.25 7.17 -12.57
C TRP A 837 27.69 6.56 -11.27
N LEU A 838 26.42 6.88 -10.93
CA LEU A 838 25.72 6.26 -9.80
C LEU A 838 25.72 4.72 -9.95
N GLY A 839 25.40 4.21 -11.14
CA GLY A 839 25.44 2.78 -11.44
C GLY A 839 26.80 2.12 -11.18
N GLU A 840 27.91 2.74 -11.57
CA GLU A 840 29.25 2.19 -11.33
C GLU A 840 29.67 2.29 -9.86
N CYS A 841 29.38 3.39 -9.14
CA CYS A 841 29.60 3.47 -7.69
C CYS A 841 28.83 2.35 -6.95
N ALA A 842 27.56 2.13 -7.31
CA ALA A 842 26.74 1.06 -6.76
C ALA A 842 27.28 -0.35 -7.08
N LYS A 843 27.86 -0.53 -8.27
CA LYS A 843 28.50 -1.79 -8.69
C LYS A 843 29.78 -2.06 -7.89
N ILE A 844 30.60 -1.03 -7.64
CA ILE A 844 31.83 -1.13 -6.84
C ILE A 844 31.48 -1.58 -5.41
N ILE A 845 30.61 -0.84 -4.71
CA ILE A 845 30.16 -1.17 -3.33
C ILE A 845 29.57 -2.59 -3.27
N ALA A 846 28.66 -2.91 -4.19
CA ALA A 846 27.98 -4.20 -4.17
C ALA A 846 28.87 -5.40 -4.55
N SER A 847 30.00 -5.18 -5.23
CA SER A 847 30.96 -6.25 -5.55
C SER A 847 31.72 -6.73 -4.30
N GLU A 848 31.94 -5.85 -3.32
CA GLU A 848 32.44 -6.19 -1.97
C GLU A 848 31.36 -6.82 -1.07
N ASN A 849 30.20 -7.17 -1.64
CA ASN A 849 29.05 -7.71 -0.93
C ASN A 849 28.42 -6.76 0.12
N GLU A 850 28.64 -5.44 -0.02
CA GLU A 850 27.96 -4.41 0.78
C GLU A 850 26.75 -3.81 0.03
N PRO A 851 25.67 -3.42 0.72
CA PRO A 851 24.54 -2.71 0.10
C PRO A 851 24.87 -1.23 -0.08
N VAL A 852 24.30 -0.62 -1.12
CA VAL A 852 24.38 0.83 -1.29
C VAL A 852 23.52 1.50 -0.22
N GLN A 853 24.13 2.43 0.50
CA GLN A 853 23.50 3.23 1.55
C GLN A 853 23.97 4.68 1.50
N TRP A 854 23.07 5.63 1.73
CA TRP A 854 23.35 7.07 1.77
C TRP A 854 22.44 7.75 2.79
N ILE A 855 22.70 9.04 3.05
CA ILE A 855 21.85 9.89 3.87
C ILE A 855 21.24 10.94 2.95
N THR A 856 19.93 11.20 3.06
CA THR A 856 19.28 12.27 2.29
C THR A 856 19.69 13.64 2.82
N PRO A 857 19.49 14.73 2.04
CA PRO A 857 19.72 16.09 2.52
C PRO A 857 18.93 16.47 3.80
N LEU A 858 17.84 15.76 4.10
CA LEU A 858 17.06 15.90 5.35
C LEU A 858 17.46 14.92 6.47
N GLY A 859 18.58 14.21 6.34
CA GLY A 859 19.10 13.31 7.36
C GLY A 859 18.49 11.90 7.38
N LEU A 860 17.49 11.58 6.55
CA LEU A 860 16.96 10.22 6.47
C LEU A 860 18.03 9.25 5.94
N PRO A 861 18.38 8.17 6.66
CA PRO A 861 19.27 7.16 6.14
C PRO A 861 18.51 6.21 5.19
N VAL A 862 19.07 5.97 4.02
CA VAL A 862 18.52 5.09 2.99
C VAL A 862 19.46 3.91 2.78
N VAL A 863 18.93 2.69 2.79
CA VAL A 863 19.67 1.45 2.51
C VAL A 863 18.92 0.64 1.46
N GLN A 864 19.59 0.19 0.42
CA GLN A 864 18.99 -0.68 -0.60
C GLN A 864 18.82 -2.13 -0.12
N PRO A 865 17.59 -2.67 -0.02
CA PRO A 865 17.32 -3.98 0.57
C PRO A 865 17.55 -5.14 -0.42
N TYR A 866 18.40 -4.96 -1.44
CA TYR A 866 18.54 -5.93 -2.53
C TYR A 866 19.56 -7.01 -2.19
N ARG A 867 19.15 -7.91 -1.30
CA ARG A 867 19.83 -9.15 -0.91
C ARG A 867 19.25 -10.37 -1.65
N GLN A 868 20.03 -11.43 -1.77
CA GLN A 868 19.55 -12.71 -2.27
C GLN A 868 18.57 -13.31 -1.25
N LEU A 869 17.48 -13.91 -1.74
CA LEU A 869 16.46 -14.51 -0.89
C LEU A 869 16.74 -16.00 -0.76
N GLY A 870 17.21 -16.40 0.40
CA GLY A 870 17.32 -17.79 0.82
C GLY A 870 15.95 -18.39 1.05
N ARG A 871 15.90 -19.73 1.05
CA ARG A 871 14.69 -20.48 1.40
C ARG A 871 14.87 -21.15 2.75
N HIS A 872 13.93 -20.95 3.64
CA HIS A 872 13.88 -21.63 4.93
C HIS A 872 12.61 -22.50 4.97
N LEU A 873 12.77 -23.81 5.20
CA LEU A 873 11.67 -24.76 5.24
C LEU A 873 11.14 -24.87 6.66
N ILE A 874 9.87 -24.51 6.85
CA ILE A 874 9.17 -24.58 8.15
C ILE A 874 8.10 -25.66 8.06
N LYS A 875 8.12 -26.61 9.01
CA LYS A 875 7.03 -27.57 9.20
C LYS A 875 5.88 -26.86 9.91
N THR A 876 4.71 -26.84 9.28
CA THR A 876 3.45 -26.33 9.87
C THR A 876 2.41 -27.45 9.94
N SER A 877 1.24 -27.18 10.51
CA SER A 877 0.16 -28.17 10.62
C SER A 877 -0.50 -28.50 9.27
N LEU A 878 -0.49 -27.58 8.30
CA LEU A 878 -1.04 -27.80 6.95
C LEU A 878 -0.05 -28.45 5.98
N GLN A 879 1.18 -27.94 5.92
CA GLN A 879 2.22 -28.40 5.00
C GLN A 879 3.61 -27.88 5.39
N MET A 880 4.65 -28.35 4.72
CA MET A 880 5.98 -27.73 4.78
C MET A 880 6.00 -26.47 3.91
N LEU A 881 6.30 -25.32 4.50
CA LEU A 881 6.34 -24.02 3.81
C LEU A 881 7.78 -23.56 3.58
N ALA A 882 8.08 -23.12 2.36
CA ALA A 882 9.33 -22.44 2.05
C ALA A 882 9.15 -20.93 2.23
N LEU A 883 9.58 -20.40 3.38
CA LEU A 883 9.66 -18.95 3.60
C LEU A 883 10.88 -18.37 2.88
N GLN A 884 10.77 -17.11 2.47
CA GLN A 884 11.89 -16.33 1.96
C GLN A 884 12.54 -15.59 3.13
N ARG A 885 13.85 -15.77 3.30
CA ARG A 885 14.68 -15.08 4.30
C ARG A 885 15.80 -14.35 3.57
N GLU A 886 16.08 -13.09 3.92
CA GLU A 886 17.26 -12.38 3.40
C GLU A 886 18.53 -13.17 3.80
N THR A 887 19.43 -13.39 2.83
CA THR A 887 20.79 -13.85 3.11
C THR A 887 21.74 -12.66 3.14
N ASP A 888 22.94 -12.88 3.65
CA ASP A 888 23.97 -11.85 3.71
C ASP A 888 24.55 -11.52 2.32
N LYS A 889 24.18 -12.27 1.27
CA LYS A 889 24.67 -12.09 -0.10
C LYS A 889 23.89 -11.02 -0.86
N ILE A 890 24.59 -10.04 -1.43
CA ILE A 890 24.02 -8.91 -2.16
C ILE A 890 23.66 -9.28 -3.62
N MET A 891 22.62 -8.65 -4.16
CA MET A 891 22.25 -8.73 -5.58
C MET A 891 22.91 -7.59 -6.38
N VAL A 892 24.21 -7.70 -6.69
CA VAL A 892 25.03 -6.67 -7.39
C VAL A 892 24.30 -6.01 -8.56
N LYS A 893 23.78 -6.81 -9.49
CA LYS A 893 23.04 -6.31 -10.66
C LYS A 893 21.84 -5.43 -10.28
N ARG A 894 21.13 -5.77 -9.20
CA ARG A 894 19.93 -5.06 -8.75
C ARG A 894 20.28 -3.79 -7.97
N GLN A 895 21.35 -3.81 -7.17
CA GLN A 895 21.89 -2.61 -6.53
C GLN A 895 22.24 -1.56 -7.59
N ARG A 896 23.10 -1.93 -8.56
CA ARG A 896 23.49 -1.11 -9.73
C ARG A 896 22.29 -0.48 -10.45
N THR A 897 21.32 -1.29 -10.89
CA THR A 897 20.20 -0.78 -11.70
C THR A 897 19.18 0.05 -10.91
N ALA A 898 19.12 -0.12 -9.59
CA ALA A 898 18.12 0.55 -8.75
C ALA A 898 18.68 1.73 -7.97
N PHE A 899 20.00 1.96 -7.94
CA PHE A 899 20.57 3.11 -7.24
C PHE A 899 20.22 4.47 -7.86
N PRO A 900 20.42 4.72 -9.16
CA PRO A 900 20.00 5.98 -9.78
C PRO A 900 18.55 6.39 -9.47
N PRO A 901 17.53 5.52 -9.68
CA PRO A 901 16.15 5.91 -9.42
C PRO A 901 15.83 6.02 -7.93
N ASN A 902 16.41 5.18 -7.06
CA ASN A 902 16.19 5.31 -5.63
C ASN A 902 16.83 6.59 -5.06
N PHE A 903 17.96 7.03 -5.60
CA PHE A 903 18.63 8.27 -5.22
C PHE A 903 17.80 9.49 -5.61
N VAL A 904 17.32 9.58 -6.87
CA VAL A 904 16.42 10.66 -7.31
C VAL A 904 15.11 10.66 -6.51
N HIS A 905 14.53 9.48 -6.22
CA HIS A 905 13.37 9.35 -5.33
C HIS A 905 13.62 9.83 -3.89
N SER A 906 14.88 9.93 -3.46
CA SER A 906 15.22 10.50 -2.16
C SER A 906 15.40 12.01 -2.19
N LEU A 907 15.71 12.58 -3.37
CA LEU A 907 15.75 14.02 -3.60
C LEU A 907 14.34 14.59 -3.80
N ASP A 908 13.45 13.92 -4.54
CA ASP A 908 12.05 14.36 -4.68
C ASP A 908 11.28 14.33 -3.35
N GLY A 909 11.47 13.27 -2.55
CA GLY A 909 10.95 13.20 -1.19
C GLY A 909 11.50 14.31 -0.29
N SER A 910 12.78 14.66 -0.43
CA SER A 910 13.41 15.76 0.34
C SER A 910 12.82 17.12 -0.07
N HIS A 911 12.71 17.41 -1.37
CA HIS A 911 12.11 18.65 -1.89
C HIS A 911 10.65 18.82 -1.45
N MET A 912 9.85 17.76 -1.53
CA MET A 912 8.46 17.75 -1.06
C MET A 912 8.39 18.01 0.46
N MET A 913 9.24 17.37 1.26
CA MET A 913 9.28 17.57 2.71
C MET A 913 9.73 18.99 3.11
N MET A 914 10.75 19.54 2.46
CA MET A 914 11.20 20.94 2.64
C MET A 914 10.08 21.93 2.31
N THR A 915 9.41 21.73 1.17
CA THR A 915 8.29 22.56 0.70
C THR A 915 7.11 22.49 1.67
N ALA A 916 6.72 21.30 2.14
CA ALA A 916 5.63 21.12 3.09
C ALA A 916 5.85 21.88 4.40
N VAL A 917 7.06 21.76 4.98
CA VAL A 917 7.44 22.46 6.22
C VAL A 917 7.46 23.98 6.02
N ALA A 918 7.98 24.46 4.89
CA ALA A 918 8.00 25.89 4.56
C ALA A 918 6.58 26.45 4.35
N CYS A 919 5.71 25.74 3.63
CA CYS A 919 4.30 26.10 3.46
C CYS A 919 3.59 26.23 4.81
N ARG A 920 3.77 25.25 5.72
CA ARG A 920 3.20 25.33 7.07
C ARG A 920 3.72 26.54 7.86
N LYS A 921 5.01 26.89 7.73
CA LYS A 921 5.61 28.07 8.38
C LYS A 921 5.06 29.39 7.81
N ALA A 922 4.76 29.43 6.51
CA ALA A 922 4.03 30.52 5.85
C ALA A 922 2.50 30.48 6.12
N GLY A 923 2.00 29.49 6.85
CA GLY A 923 0.59 29.37 7.21
C GLY A 923 -0.31 28.83 6.09
N LEU A 924 0.23 28.10 5.11
CA LEU A 924 -0.51 27.42 4.03
C LEU A 924 -0.91 26.00 4.45
N ASN A 925 -2.06 25.54 3.94
CA ASN A 925 -2.40 24.12 3.96
C ASN A 925 -1.67 23.41 2.82
N PHE A 926 -0.98 22.31 3.10
CA PHE A 926 -0.20 21.56 2.12
C PHE A 926 -0.61 20.09 2.09
N ALA A 927 -0.75 19.53 0.89
CA ALA A 927 -0.78 18.10 0.63
C ALA A 927 0.13 17.77 -0.56
N GLY A 928 0.63 16.53 -0.64
CA GLY A 928 1.58 16.13 -1.67
C GLY A 928 1.33 14.72 -2.18
N VAL A 929 1.07 14.58 -3.48
CA VAL A 929 1.10 13.29 -4.18
C VAL A 929 2.44 13.15 -4.90
N HIS A 930 3.49 12.91 -4.11
CA HIS A 930 4.90 12.82 -4.56
C HIS A 930 5.42 14.08 -5.25
N ASP A 931 5.22 14.22 -6.56
CA ASP A 931 5.64 15.31 -7.43
C ASP A 931 4.48 16.27 -7.81
N SER A 932 3.34 16.12 -7.15
CA SER A 932 2.15 16.98 -7.24
C SER A 932 1.91 17.68 -5.90
N TYR A 933 2.00 19.01 -5.85
CA TYR A 933 1.88 19.81 -4.61
C TYR A 933 0.57 20.60 -4.58
N TRP A 934 -0.18 20.47 -3.48
CA TRP A 934 -1.55 20.96 -3.40
C TRP A 934 -1.73 21.96 -2.25
N THR A 935 -2.42 23.06 -2.53
CA THR A 935 -2.82 24.06 -1.53
C THR A 935 -4.18 24.68 -1.89
N HIS A 936 -4.68 25.66 -1.13
CA HIS A 936 -5.89 26.39 -1.52
C HIS A 936 -5.65 27.26 -2.74
N ALA A 937 -6.66 27.44 -3.60
CA ALA A 937 -6.53 28.27 -4.80
C ALA A 937 -5.93 29.68 -4.53
N SER A 938 -6.30 30.31 -3.41
CA SER A 938 -5.79 31.62 -2.97
C SER A 938 -4.30 31.64 -2.60
N ASP A 939 -3.74 30.48 -2.27
CA ASP A 939 -2.38 30.30 -1.73
C ASP A 939 -1.38 29.84 -2.82
N VAL A 940 -1.83 29.56 -4.05
CA VAL A 940 -1.02 28.90 -5.10
C VAL A 940 0.18 29.73 -5.53
N ASP A 941 0.07 31.06 -5.61
CA ASP A 941 1.22 31.92 -5.95
C ASP A 941 2.35 31.81 -4.91
N GLU A 942 1.98 31.71 -3.63
CA GLU A 942 2.92 31.59 -2.52
C GLU A 942 3.50 30.19 -2.41
N LEU A 943 2.70 29.14 -2.63
CA LEU A 943 3.21 27.78 -2.82
C LEU A 943 4.23 27.74 -3.98
N ASN A 944 3.91 28.37 -5.11
CA ASN A 944 4.79 28.42 -6.28
C ASN A 944 6.09 29.17 -5.99
N ARG A 945 6.07 30.23 -5.17
CA ARG A 945 7.30 30.89 -4.68
C ARG A 945 8.12 29.94 -3.82
N ILE A 946 7.51 29.36 -2.78
CA ILE A 946 8.17 28.48 -1.81
C ILE A 946 8.77 27.23 -2.47
N LEU A 947 8.07 26.58 -3.39
CA LEU A 947 8.57 25.35 -4.04
C LEU A 947 9.79 25.62 -4.92
N ARG A 948 9.89 26.81 -5.55
CA ARG A 948 11.05 27.22 -6.35
C ARG A 948 12.24 27.49 -5.44
N GLU A 949 12.03 28.27 -4.38
CA GLU A 949 13.06 28.56 -3.38
C GLU A 949 13.62 27.28 -2.74
N LYS A 950 12.76 26.34 -2.33
CA LYS A 950 13.19 25.07 -1.73
C LYS A 950 13.80 24.08 -2.73
N PHE A 951 13.54 24.22 -4.02
CA PHE A 951 14.28 23.48 -5.05
C PHE A 951 15.70 24.05 -5.22
N VAL A 952 15.85 25.37 -5.27
CA VAL A 952 17.16 26.03 -5.39
C VAL A 952 18.01 25.75 -4.15
N GLU A 953 17.47 25.96 -2.95
CA GLU A 953 18.13 25.66 -1.66
C GLU A 953 18.64 24.21 -1.58
N LEU A 954 17.88 23.25 -2.09
CA LEU A 954 18.29 21.84 -2.14
C LEU A 954 19.50 21.63 -3.06
N TYR A 955 19.57 22.33 -4.19
CA TYR A 955 20.56 22.13 -5.25
C TYR A 955 21.73 23.13 -5.26
N GLU A 956 21.71 24.12 -4.36
CA GLU A 956 22.89 24.90 -3.95
C GLU A 956 23.87 24.02 -3.16
N ALA A 957 23.38 23.00 -2.45
CA ALA A 957 24.23 22.01 -1.79
C ALA A 957 24.98 21.13 -2.83
N PRO A 958 26.24 20.77 -2.57
CA PRO A 958 27.04 19.92 -3.46
C PRO A 958 26.67 18.43 -3.28
N ILE A 959 25.47 18.05 -3.74
CA ILE A 959 24.84 16.75 -3.47
C ILE A 959 25.70 15.56 -3.95
N LEU A 960 26.30 15.63 -5.14
CA LEU A 960 27.05 14.50 -5.71
C LEU A 960 28.44 14.37 -5.07
N GLU A 961 29.06 15.49 -4.71
CA GLU A 961 30.31 15.60 -3.98
C GLU A 961 30.14 15.02 -2.58
N ASN A 962 29.12 15.48 -1.83
CA ASN A 962 28.77 14.96 -0.51
C ASN A 962 28.51 13.44 -0.53
N LEU A 963 27.87 12.93 -1.59
CA LEU A 963 27.66 11.50 -1.79
C LEU A 963 28.98 10.75 -2.04
N LEU A 964 29.85 11.29 -2.89
CA LEU A 964 31.15 10.70 -3.20
C LEU A 964 32.07 10.68 -1.96
N GLU A 965 32.14 11.78 -1.21
CA GLU A 965 32.88 11.88 0.05
C GLU A 965 32.33 10.89 1.09
N ALA A 966 31.01 10.76 1.22
CA ALA A 966 30.39 9.78 2.11
C ALA A 966 30.73 8.34 1.71
N PHE A 967 30.79 8.02 0.42
CA PHE A 967 31.24 6.73 -0.08
C PHE A 967 32.73 6.48 0.16
N GLN A 968 33.60 7.45 -0.10
CA GLN A 968 35.04 7.37 0.17
C GLN A 968 35.32 7.17 1.66
N LYS A 969 34.61 7.90 2.53
CA LYS A 969 34.70 7.77 4.00
C LYS A 969 34.17 6.42 4.51
N SER A 970 33.09 5.91 3.92
CA SER A 970 32.52 4.60 4.29
C SER A 970 33.33 3.42 3.77
N PHE A 971 34.00 3.59 2.63
CA PHE A 971 34.72 2.54 1.92
C PHE A 971 36.13 3.00 1.50
N PRO A 972 37.04 3.34 2.45
CA PRO A 972 38.32 3.99 2.16
C PRO A 972 39.33 3.14 1.37
N LYS A 973 39.04 1.84 1.18
CA LYS A 973 39.82 0.93 0.34
C LYS A 973 39.36 0.90 -1.13
N LEU A 974 38.18 1.45 -1.43
CA LEU A 974 37.57 1.40 -2.77
C LEU A 974 37.87 2.68 -3.55
N LYS A 975 38.16 2.51 -4.84
CA LYS A 975 38.36 3.63 -5.76
C LYS A 975 37.07 3.87 -6.54
N PHE A 976 36.50 5.05 -6.37
CA PHE A 976 35.29 5.48 -7.06
C PHE A 976 35.65 6.27 -8.33
N PRO A 977 34.82 6.21 -9.39
CA PRO A 977 35.00 7.05 -10.57
C PRO A 977 34.85 8.54 -10.21
N PRO A 978 35.56 9.45 -10.92
CA PRO A 978 35.38 10.88 -10.75
C PRO A 978 33.93 11.29 -11.07
N LEU A 979 33.51 12.44 -10.55
CA LEU A 979 32.19 13.00 -10.87
C LEU A 979 32.07 13.29 -12.37
N PRO A 980 30.88 13.14 -12.97
CA PRO A 980 30.62 13.66 -14.31
C PRO A 980 30.77 15.18 -14.35
N ASP A 981 31.15 15.71 -15.52
CA ASP A 981 31.20 17.15 -15.74
C ASP A 981 29.83 17.80 -15.53
N ARG A 982 29.82 18.98 -14.90
CA ARG A 982 28.64 19.82 -14.72
C ARG A 982 28.53 20.82 -15.87
N GLY A 983 27.32 21.05 -16.38
CA GLY A 983 27.02 22.08 -17.37
C GLY A 983 26.89 23.49 -16.77
N ASP A 984 26.38 24.43 -17.59
CA ASP A 984 26.34 25.87 -17.33
C ASP A 984 24.99 26.40 -16.83
N PHE A 985 24.03 25.55 -16.47
CA PHE A 985 22.71 25.98 -16.00
C PHE A 985 22.77 26.72 -14.65
N ASP A 986 22.35 27.99 -14.64
CA ASP A 986 22.12 28.73 -13.40
C ASP A 986 20.82 28.28 -12.75
N LEU A 987 20.95 27.79 -11.52
CA LEU A 987 19.85 27.32 -10.70
C LEU A 987 18.84 28.44 -10.37
N LYS A 988 19.28 29.71 -10.39
CA LYS A 988 18.43 30.87 -10.10
C LYS A 988 17.35 31.11 -11.16
N ASP A 989 17.53 30.60 -12.39
CA ASP A 989 16.48 30.64 -13.42
C ASP A 989 15.20 29.93 -12.97
N VAL A 990 15.30 28.93 -12.09
CA VAL A 990 14.14 28.23 -11.51
C VAL A 990 13.24 29.19 -10.73
N LEU A 991 13.81 30.19 -10.06
CA LEU A 991 13.05 31.18 -9.26
C LEU A 991 12.06 31.98 -10.12
N ILE A 992 12.38 32.21 -11.39
CA ILE A 992 11.51 32.95 -12.32
C ILE A 992 10.70 32.04 -13.27
N SER A 993 10.92 30.71 -13.27
CA SER A 993 10.18 29.81 -14.15
C SER A 993 8.71 29.64 -13.73
N PRO A 994 7.73 30.08 -14.54
CA PRO A 994 6.32 30.01 -14.19
C PRO A 994 5.72 28.61 -14.42
N TYR A 995 6.44 27.72 -15.11
CA TYR A 995 5.95 26.38 -15.48
C TYR A 995 6.77 25.22 -14.87
N PHE A 996 7.69 25.51 -13.94
CA PHE A 996 8.47 24.49 -13.23
C PHE A 996 7.56 23.44 -12.57
N PHE A 997 6.59 23.92 -11.78
CA PHE A 997 5.39 23.19 -11.37
C PHE A 997 4.19 24.00 -11.89
N ASN A 998 3.17 23.37 -12.50
CA ASN A 998 2.05 24.08 -13.16
C ASN A 998 0.76 23.27 -13.33
#